data_AF-A0A5E4IUQ7-F1
#
_entry.id   AF-A0A5E4IUQ7-F1
#
_cell.length_a   1.000
_cell.length_b   1.000
_cell.length_c   1.000
_cell.angle_alpha   90.00
_cell.angle_beta   90.00
_cell.angle_gamma   90.00
#
_symmetry.space_group_name_H-M   'P 1'
#
loop_
_entity.id
_entity.type
_entity.pdbx_description
1 polymer ?
#
loop_
_entity_poly.entity_id
_entity_poly.type
_entity_poly.pdbx_seq_one_letter_code
_entity_poly.pdbx_strand_id
1 'polypeptide(L)'
;MYIGSTDTLGLHHLVYEVVDNSVDEALAGYCKEIDVALRQDGSVSVRDDGRGIPVDIHPQYNRPALEIVMTMLHAGGKFDHESYSVSGGLHGVGVSVVNALSEWLEVEVRRNGRVYWQRYVHGNVASDVEVRGASEHTGTTVTFKPDGSIFEETEYNFDTLSARLRELAFLNSGLNITIKDERTGKENVFQYAGGIVSFVEYLNTNKEALHSPPLYFSRSKNGTQVEVALQYNNSYNESIFSYANNINTREGGTHLMGFRAALTKTVNEYARANKLLKNEAKLGGEDLREGLVAVVSVKLPDPQFEGQTKTRLGNSAIRGIVESMVAEGLAEYFEENPQAAMTIVEKAAEALRAREAARKAKELTRRKNALGSGGLPGKLADCSDNDPAKCEIYIVEGESAGGCFSGDTKVALADGRNISFQEMVAEQAKGKEHFCYTIRKDGTIGLERIEHARVTKRNAEVIRVRLDNGEAIICTPDHRFMLRDGSYKIAADLTAEDSLMPLYRRLSDISQPGITIDGYEMVWNPRSDSWLFTHVLADWRNRWQGVYAEADGDHCHHIDFNKYNNNPTNIRRLPRNEHLALHREQVSRTLHRPDAIRKCREIHQSQDFCTMMSKRMQEPETREIMSVQARKQWEDKEYKAYIGQKWREFYASNEEYRSQNKTRLDKSQRLYWSNGENRRRQAERVRDYFESNPDARERHSLIARAQWENAELRAWRSTKTREQWTPEFETFCERYFDGDANRTVEAIQNYNHRVVSVEPVDERRDVYDMEVPNTHNFALASGVFVHNSAKQGRNRHFQAILPLRGKILNVERARLDKILKNTEIRNMIVALGTGIGDDFDLQKARYHKVVIMTDADVDGSHIRTLLLTFFYRYMRQLIEAGFVFIAQPPLYQVKKGKQVNYVYSDEELNQMVKTLVKPSIQRYKGLGEMNPDQLWETTMNPDKRTMLKVTLEDAVEADRIFTILMGDQVEPRKEFIEAHARYVKNLDV
;
A
#
# COMPACT_ATOMS: atom_id res chain seq x y z
N MET A 1 -2.09 15.33 32.08
CA MET A 1 -2.14 16.69 32.72
C MET A 1 -0.89 16.96 33.56
N TYR A 2 -0.57 16.14 34.55
CA TYR A 2 0.62 16.34 35.41
C TYR A 2 1.90 15.79 34.79
N ILE A 3 1.91 14.51 34.40
CA ILE A 3 3.10 13.80 33.85
C ILE A 3 3.16 13.75 32.32
N GLY A 4 2.22 14.42 31.62
CA GLY A 4 2.04 14.28 30.17
C GLY A 4 1.04 13.18 29.83
N SER A 5 1.53 11.95 29.63
CA SER A 5 0.80 10.75 29.18
C SER A 5 0.83 9.62 30.23
N THR A 6 0.13 8.51 29.98
CA THR A 6 0.11 7.28 30.80
C THR A 6 0.82 6.10 30.10
N ASP A 7 1.55 6.40 29.03
CA ASP A 7 2.42 5.46 28.30
C ASP A 7 3.84 5.47 28.90
N THR A 8 4.78 4.85 28.19
CA THR A 8 6.20 4.75 28.57
C THR A 8 6.85 6.12 28.88
N LEU A 9 6.47 7.18 28.17
CA LEU A 9 7.01 8.53 28.40
C LEU A 9 6.57 9.05 29.77
N GLY A 10 5.28 8.90 30.09
CA GLY A 10 4.73 9.27 31.40
C GLY A 10 5.35 8.45 32.54
N LEU A 11 5.58 7.17 32.29
CA LEU A 11 6.23 6.27 33.25
C LEU A 11 7.66 6.74 33.59
N HIS A 12 8.49 7.05 32.59
CA HIS A 12 9.87 7.52 32.82
C HIS A 12 9.91 8.90 33.48
N HIS A 13 8.90 9.74 33.22
CA HIS A 13 8.77 11.04 33.85
C HIS A 13 8.67 10.96 35.37
N LEU A 14 8.08 9.88 35.92
CA LEU A 14 8.08 9.65 37.37
C LEU A 14 9.51 9.59 37.94
N VAL A 15 10.41 8.90 37.24
CA VAL A 15 11.81 8.79 37.64
C VAL A 15 12.51 10.15 37.51
N TYR A 16 12.25 10.87 36.42
CA TYR A 16 12.82 12.19 36.19
C TYR A 16 12.46 13.17 37.30
N GLU A 17 11.20 13.19 37.76
CA GLU A 17 10.78 14.10 38.85
C GLU A 17 11.51 13.81 40.17
N VAL A 18 11.79 12.55 40.48
CA VAL A 18 12.55 12.19 41.70
C VAL A 18 14.03 12.55 41.52
N VAL A 19 14.62 12.20 40.38
CA VAL A 19 16.03 12.51 40.06
C VAL A 19 16.27 14.02 40.01
N ASP A 20 15.37 14.80 39.42
CA ASP A 20 15.49 16.26 39.34
C ASP A 20 15.51 16.90 40.73
N ASN A 21 14.81 16.33 41.72
CA ASN A 21 14.91 16.79 43.12
C ASN A 21 16.31 16.52 43.71
N SER A 22 16.89 15.35 43.43
CA SER A 22 18.26 15.03 43.86
C SER A 22 19.29 15.90 43.12
N VAL A 23 19.08 16.22 41.85
CA VAL A 23 19.92 17.15 41.08
C VAL A 23 19.79 18.59 41.61
N ASP A 24 18.62 19.02 42.07
CA ASP A 24 18.46 20.33 42.72
C ASP A 24 19.30 20.43 44.02
N GLU A 25 19.46 19.32 44.78
CA GLU A 25 20.40 19.27 45.91
C GLU A 25 21.87 19.36 45.46
N ALA A 26 22.19 18.82 44.29
CA ALA A 26 23.53 18.91 43.70
C ALA A 26 23.81 20.34 43.21
N LEU A 27 22.83 21.01 42.59
CA LEU A 27 22.91 22.42 42.20
C LEU A 27 23.10 23.35 43.40
N ALA A 28 22.50 23.01 44.55
CA ALA A 28 22.69 23.71 45.81
C ALA A 28 24.06 23.39 46.47
N GLY A 29 24.83 22.45 45.91
CA GLY A 29 26.19 22.10 46.36
C GLY A 29 26.26 21.07 47.50
N TYR A 30 25.15 20.39 47.80
CA TYR A 30 25.08 19.43 48.91
C TYR A 30 25.16 17.97 48.48
N CYS A 31 24.70 17.64 47.27
CA CYS A 31 24.73 16.27 46.72
C CYS A 31 25.90 16.10 45.73
N LYS A 32 26.57 14.94 45.80
CA LYS A 32 27.66 14.51 44.91
C LYS A 32 27.41 13.16 44.26
N GLU A 33 26.52 12.34 44.82
CA GLU A 33 26.22 10.99 44.34
C GLU A 33 24.71 10.78 44.23
N ILE A 34 24.28 10.28 43.07
CA ILE A 34 22.90 9.87 42.81
C ILE A 34 22.91 8.44 42.25
N ASP A 35 22.23 7.52 42.92
CA ASP A 35 22.08 6.13 42.48
C ASP A 35 20.64 5.84 42.08
N VAL A 36 20.44 5.36 40.85
CA VAL A 36 19.15 4.92 40.30
C VAL A 36 19.16 3.41 40.08
N ALA A 37 18.25 2.69 40.71
CA ALA A 37 18.13 1.24 40.57
C ALA A 37 16.75 0.85 40.02
N LEU A 38 16.73 0.15 38.88
CA LEU A 38 15.54 -0.50 38.32
C LEU A 38 15.47 -1.92 38.88
N ARG A 39 14.48 -2.20 39.72
CA ARG A 39 14.40 -3.44 40.50
C ARG A 39 13.65 -4.55 39.76
N GLN A 40 13.86 -5.80 40.21
CA GLN A 40 13.20 -6.98 39.63
C GLN A 40 11.68 -7.01 39.82
N ASP A 41 11.16 -6.35 40.84
CA ASP A 41 9.73 -6.26 41.16
C ASP A 41 8.99 -5.16 40.37
N GLY A 42 9.68 -4.48 39.44
CA GLY A 42 9.16 -3.37 38.66
C GLY A 42 9.19 -2.02 39.40
N SER A 43 9.76 -1.95 40.61
CA SER A 43 9.96 -0.68 41.33
C SER A 43 11.24 0.02 40.91
N VAL A 44 11.32 1.32 41.17
CA VAL A 44 12.52 2.14 40.98
C VAL A 44 12.93 2.76 42.30
N SER A 45 14.23 2.75 42.57
CA SER A 45 14.83 3.43 43.71
C SER A 45 15.76 4.53 43.23
N VAL A 46 15.59 5.74 43.76
CA VAL A 46 16.51 6.87 43.56
C VAL A 46 17.07 7.26 44.93
N ARG A 47 18.39 7.23 45.07
CA ARG A 47 19.11 7.59 46.28
C ARG A 47 20.03 8.77 45.98
N ASP A 48 20.05 9.75 46.88
CA ASP A 48 21.04 10.83 46.90
C ASP A 48 21.77 10.92 48.25
N ASP A 49 22.88 11.64 48.25
CA ASP A 49 23.68 12.01 49.43
C ASP A 49 23.48 13.49 49.84
N GLY A 50 22.36 14.12 49.47
CA GLY A 50 22.05 15.51 49.77
C GLY A 50 21.72 15.78 51.25
N ARG A 51 21.03 16.89 51.54
CA ARG A 51 20.67 17.26 52.93
C ARG A 51 19.61 16.36 53.58
N GLY A 52 18.83 15.64 52.77
CA GLY A 52 17.66 14.88 53.20
C GLY A 52 16.40 15.75 53.34
N ILE A 53 15.24 15.24 52.92
CA ILE A 53 13.95 15.94 53.08
C ILE A 53 13.69 16.28 54.56
N PRO A 54 13.21 17.49 54.92
CA PRO A 54 12.89 17.81 56.31
C PRO A 54 11.85 16.85 56.91
N VAL A 55 12.09 16.38 58.14
CA VAL A 55 11.21 15.44 58.86
C VAL A 55 10.52 16.07 60.07
N ASP A 56 10.91 17.30 60.42
CA ASP A 56 10.34 18.03 61.54
C ASP A 56 8.86 18.37 61.30
N ILE A 57 8.11 18.56 62.39
CA ILE A 57 6.70 18.94 62.32
C ILE A 57 6.58 20.35 61.74
N HIS A 58 5.83 20.51 60.64
CA HIS A 58 5.61 21.81 60.03
C HIS A 58 4.66 22.67 60.89
N PRO A 59 5.03 23.90 61.28
CA PRO A 59 4.27 24.72 62.23
C PRO A 59 2.81 25.00 61.83
N GLN A 60 2.54 25.17 60.53
CA GLN A 60 1.21 25.48 60.01
C GLN A 60 0.28 24.25 59.93
N TYR A 61 0.82 23.09 59.57
CA TYR A 61 0.04 21.89 59.25
C TYR A 61 0.04 20.86 60.38
N ASN A 62 0.90 21.04 61.38
CA ASN A 62 1.08 20.15 62.53
C ASN A 62 1.28 18.68 62.15
N ARG A 63 2.00 18.45 61.05
CA ARG A 63 2.38 17.13 60.50
C ARG A 63 3.84 17.16 60.05
N PRO A 64 4.52 16.01 59.95
CA PRO A 64 5.90 15.95 59.45
C PRO A 64 6.02 16.59 58.05
N ALA A 65 7.06 17.39 57.83
CA ALA A 65 7.30 18.01 56.52
C ALA A 65 7.46 16.97 55.40
N LEU A 66 8.02 15.79 55.70
CA LEU A 66 8.09 14.64 54.80
C LEU A 66 6.70 14.22 54.28
N GLU A 67 5.73 14.09 55.18
CA GLU A 67 4.35 13.74 54.82
C GLU A 67 3.73 14.80 53.92
N ILE A 68 3.94 16.07 54.25
CA ILE A 68 3.35 17.20 53.54
C ILE A 68 3.87 17.25 52.09
N VAL A 69 5.18 17.14 51.88
CA VAL A 69 5.79 17.16 50.54
C VAL A 69 5.34 15.98 49.68
N MET A 70 5.06 14.83 50.30
CA MET A 70 4.62 13.62 49.60
C MET A 70 3.12 13.58 49.30
N THR A 71 2.29 14.33 50.02
CA THR A 71 0.82 14.21 49.93
C THR A 71 0.11 15.49 49.47
N MET A 72 0.74 16.65 49.57
CA MET A 72 0.15 17.93 49.18
C MET A 72 0.83 18.49 47.93
N LEU A 73 0.02 18.83 46.93
CA LEU A 73 0.50 19.58 45.78
C LEU A 73 0.90 20.99 46.20
N HIS A 74 1.91 21.55 45.53
CA HIS A 74 2.47 22.87 45.83
C HIS A 74 3.03 23.01 47.25
N ALA A 75 3.46 21.90 47.84
CA ALA A 75 4.09 21.89 49.14
C ALA A 75 5.58 21.54 49.02
N GLY A 76 6.45 22.49 49.36
CA GLY A 76 7.90 22.30 49.34
C GLY A 76 8.68 23.58 49.62
N GLY A 77 9.92 23.44 50.07
CA GLY A 77 10.81 24.60 50.35
C GLY A 77 11.35 25.31 49.11
N LYS A 78 10.95 24.88 47.91
CA LYS A 78 11.40 25.43 46.62
C LYS A 78 10.77 26.78 46.26
N PHE A 79 9.80 27.25 47.04
CA PHE A 79 9.18 28.57 46.88
C PHE A 79 9.87 29.67 47.69
N ASP A 80 10.85 29.31 48.51
CA ASP A 80 11.63 30.25 49.32
C ASP A 80 13.05 30.35 48.76
N HIS A 81 13.45 31.56 48.35
CA HIS A 81 14.76 31.85 47.76
C HIS A 81 15.92 31.61 48.73
N GLU A 82 15.65 31.44 50.03
CA GLU A 82 16.67 31.12 51.04
C GLU A 82 17.19 29.67 50.95
N SER A 83 16.34 28.71 50.54
CA SER A 83 16.69 27.28 50.57
C SER A 83 17.29 26.77 49.26
N TYR A 84 16.87 27.35 48.13
CA TYR A 84 17.40 27.09 46.78
C TYR A 84 17.47 28.40 45.98
N SER A 85 18.67 28.81 45.59
CA SER A 85 18.87 30.01 44.76
C SER A 85 18.56 29.77 43.27
N VAL A 86 18.67 28.53 42.81
CA VAL A 86 18.36 28.06 41.45
C VAL A 86 17.83 26.64 41.54
N SER A 87 16.67 26.36 40.94
CA SER A 87 16.08 25.00 40.89
C SER A 87 15.29 24.75 39.61
N GLY A 88 15.24 23.51 39.13
CA GLY A 88 14.37 23.11 38.01
C GLY A 88 12.92 22.83 38.44
N GLY A 89 12.71 22.47 39.70
CA GLY A 89 11.41 22.10 40.26
C GLY A 89 10.57 23.29 40.75
N LEU A 90 9.87 23.99 39.86
CA LEU A 90 9.15 25.23 40.20
C LEU A 90 7.81 25.07 40.93
N HIS A 91 7.12 23.94 40.76
CA HIS A 91 5.71 23.87 41.10
C HIS A 91 5.44 23.15 42.43
N GLY A 92 6.40 22.43 43.01
CA GLY A 92 6.19 21.65 44.24
C GLY A 92 5.13 20.55 44.10
N VAL A 93 4.94 20.01 42.89
CA VAL A 93 3.90 19.01 42.55
C VAL A 93 4.53 17.64 42.21
N GLY A 94 5.83 17.62 41.87
CA GLY A 94 6.51 16.46 41.27
C GLY A 94 6.41 15.18 42.09
N VAL A 95 7.05 15.15 43.27
CA VAL A 95 7.12 13.92 44.09
C VAL A 95 5.76 13.50 44.68
N SER A 96 4.86 14.45 44.95
CA SER A 96 3.48 14.15 45.34
C SER A 96 2.68 13.48 44.22
N VAL A 97 2.95 13.82 42.96
CA VAL A 97 2.36 13.13 41.80
C VAL A 97 2.96 11.74 41.63
N VAL A 98 4.27 11.57 41.86
CA VAL A 98 4.90 10.24 41.88
C VAL A 98 4.22 9.36 42.93
N ASN A 99 3.99 9.88 44.14
CA ASN A 99 3.27 9.16 45.18
C ASN A 99 1.83 8.80 44.78
N ALA A 100 1.08 9.76 44.21
CA ALA A 100 -0.30 9.54 43.77
C ALA A 100 -0.42 8.50 42.63
N LEU A 101 0.60 8.37 41.80
CA LEU A 101 0.63 7.47 40.63
C LEU A 101 1.37 6.14 40.90
N SER A 102 1.67 5.86 42.17
CA SER A 102 2.35 4.64 42.59
C SER A 102 1.41 3.72 43.36
N GLU A 103 1.52 2.41 43.12
CA GLU A 103 0.86 1.38 43.94
C GLU A 103 1.31 1.53 45.40
N TRP A 104 2.62 1.70 45.58
CA TRP A 104 3.22 2.07 46.85
C TRP A 104 4.48 2.91 46.63
N LEU A 105 4.80 3.73 47.63
CA LEU A 105 6.00 4.54 47.67
C LEU A 105 6.58 4.49 49.10
N GLU A 106 7.89 4.33 49.20
CA GLU A 106 8.65 4.36 50.44
C GLU A 106 9.71 5.45 50.37
N VAL A 107 9.86 6.21 51.46
CA VAL A 107 10.89 7.23 51.58
C VAL A 107 11.72 6.95 52.81
N GLU A 108 13.03 6.84 52.62
CA GLU A 108 14.03 6.81 53.67
C GLU A 108 14.81 8.13 53.67
N VAL A 109 14.80 8.86 54.78
CA VAL A 109 15.53 10.11 54.96
C VAL A 109 16.62 9.91 56.00
N ARG A 110 17.87 10.22 55.62
CA ARG A 110 19.01 10.25 56.53
C ARG A 110 19.30 11.71 56.88
N ARG A 111 19.00 12.10 58.11
CA ARG A 111 19.15 13.49 58.58
C ARG A 111 19.27 13.51 60.10
N ASN A 112 19.98 14.49 60.66
CA ASN A 112 20.12 14.67 62.11
C ASN A 112 20.62 13.40 62.85
N GLY A 113 21.54 12.64 62.22
CA GLY A 113 22.12 11.42 62.80
C GLY A 113 21.20 10.19 62.82
N ARG A 114 20.03 10.26 62.18
CA ARG A 114 18.99 9.21 62.21
C ARG A 114 18.49 8.87 60.81
N VAL A 115 17.96 7.65 60.69
CA VAL A 115 17.24 7.16 59.52
C VAL A 115 15.75 7.21 59.82
N TYR A 116 15.03 8.07 59.10
CA TYR A 116 13.58 8.18 59.14
C TYR A 116 12.99 7.43 57.95
N TRP A 117 11.85 6.79 58.14
CA TRP A 117 11.18 6.05 57.07
C TRP A 117 9.67 6.29 57.12
N GLN A 118 9.05 6.38 55.95
CA GLN A 118 7.60 6.47 55.80
C GLN A 118 7.13 5.75 54.54
N ARG A 119 5.97 5.10 54.61
CA ARG A 119 5.33 4.42 53.47
C ARG A 119 4.00 5.05 53.10
N TYR A 120 3.72 4.99 51.81
CA TYR A 120 2.51 5.44 51.16
C TYR A 120 1.95 4.35 50.23
N VAL A 121 0.63 4.35 50.05
CA VAL A 121 -0.10 3.41 49.18
C VAL A 121 -1.16 4.20 48.42
N HIS A 122 -1.10 4.18 47.09
CA HIS A 122 -1.97 4.97 46.20
C HIS A 122 -2.09 6.45 46.64
N GLY A 123 -0.96 7.10 46.92
CA GLY A 123 -0.89 8.49 47.38
C GLY A 123 -1.26 8.74 48.85
N ASN A 124 -1.80 7.75 49.56
CA ASN A 124 -2.22 7.90 50.96
C ASN A 124 -1.12 7.48 51.93
N VAL A 125 -1.05 8.16 53.07
CA VAL A 125 -0.13 7.81 54.16
C VAL A 125 -0.50 6.43 54.73
N ALA A 126 0.44 5.49 54.67
CA ALA A 126 0.24 4.13 55.18
C ALA A 126 0.91 3.90 56.55
N SER A 127 1.91 4.70 56.89
CA SER A 127 2.59 4.69 58.19
C SER A 127 2.89 6.10 58.68
N ASP A 128 2.99 6.28 60.00
CA ASP A 128 3.64 7.45 60.58
C ASP A 128 5.14 7.46 60.23
N VAL A 129 5.83 8.58 60.49
CA VAL A 129 7.29 8.67 60.31
C VAL A 129 7.99 7.87 61.40
N GLU A 130 8.63 6.77 61.00
CA GLU A 130 9.36 5.85 61.88
C GLU A 130 10.85 6.17 61.91
N VAL A 131 11.50 6.01 63.07
CA VAL A 131 12.97 6.04 63.16
C VAL A 131 13.49 4.61 63.10
N ARG A 132 14.17 4.24 62.01
CA ARG A 132 14.66 2.88 61.74
C ARG A 132 16.11 2.63 62.14
N GLY A 133 16.86 3.66 62.52
CA GLY A 133 18.24 3.51 62.98
C GLY A 133 18.99 4.82 63.11
N ALA A 134 20.29 4.70 63.39
CA ALA A 134 21.24 5.81 63.34
C ALA A 134 21.99 5.81 62.00
N SER A 135 22.40 6.98 61.53
CA SER A 135 23.26 7.12 60.35
C SER A 135 24.21 8.29 60.51
N GLU A 136 25.47 8.11 60.08
CA GLU A 136 26.47 9.18 60.02
C GLU A 136 26.39 9.96 58.69
N HIS A 137 25.59 9.50 57.75
CA HIS A 137 25.42 10.10 56.43
C HIS A 137 24.10 10.86 56.33
N THR A 138 24.02 11.77 55.36
CA THR A 138 22.79 12.48 54.99
C THR A 138 22.30 12.00 53.62
N GLY A 139 21.04 12.31 53.31
CA GLY A 139 20.47 12.07 51.98
C GLY A 139 19.05 11.53 52.02
N THR A 140 18.47 11.32 50.84
CA THR A 140 17.14 10.73 50.69
C THR A 140 17.22 9.50 49.80
N THR A 141 16.43 8.47 50.09
CA THR A 141 16.13 7.38 49.17
C THR A 141 14.63 7.31 48.98
N VAL A 142 14.17 7.44 47.74
CA VAL A 142 12.77 7.28 47.35
C VAL A 142 12.67 6.01 46.52
N THR A 143 11.88 5.06 46.98
CA THR A 143 11.59 3.83 46.23
C THR A 143 10.10 3.77 45.95
N PHE A 144 9.70 3.60 44.70
CA PHE A 144 8.30 3.56 44.33
C PHE A 144 8.02 2.53 43.25
N LYS A 145 6.80 2.00 43.26
CA LYS A 145 6.32 1.08 42.23
C LYS A 145 5.13 1.73 41.51
N PRO A 146 5.19 1.90 40.18
CA PRO A 146 4.12 2.53 39.42
C PRO A 146 2.82 1.73 39.50
N ASP A 147 1.68 2.42 39.50
CA ASP A 147 0.36 1.78 39.56
C ASP A 147 -0.05 1.24 38.19
N GLY A 148 -0.08 -0.09 38.06
CA GLY A 148 -0.49 -0.78 36.83
C GLY A 148 -1.98 -0.65 36.47
N SER A 149 -2.81 -0.05 37.33
CA SER A 149 -4.18 0.34 36.98
C SER A 149 -4.25 1.68 36.24
N ILE A 150 -3.18 2.48 36.31
CA ILE A 150 -3.09 3.80 35.68
C ILE A 150 -2.22 3.75 34.43
N PHE A 151 -1.06 3.11 34.51
CA PHE A 151 -0.12 3.02 33.39
C PHE A 151 -0.44 1.83 32.50
N GLU A 152 -0.38 2.06 31.18
CA GLU A 152 -0.52 1.00 30.17
C GLU A 152 0.70 0.07 30.18
N GLU A 153 1.87 0.63 30.49
CA GLU A 153 3.15 -0.06 30.60
C GLU A 153 3.79 0.27 31.95
N THR A 154 4.24 -0.75 32.68
CA THR A 154 4.92 -0.59 33.98
C THR A 154 6.41 -0.93 33.91
N GLU A 155 6.93 -1.20 32.71
CA GLU A 155 8.32 -1.58 32.52
C GLU A 155 9.20 -0.38 32.14
N TYR A 156 10.19 -0.08 32.98
CA TYR A 156 11.15 0.99 32.71
C TYR A 156 12.19 0.60 31.66
N ASN A 157 12.48 1.52 30.75
CA ASN A 157 13.52 1.35 29.74
C ASN A 157 14.86 1.85 30.29
N PHE A 158 15.83 0.96 30.42
CA PHE A 158 17.16 1.28 30.94
C PHE A 158 17.90 2.29 30.05
N ASP A 159 17.84 2.13 28.73
CA ASP A 159 18.61 2.94 27.79
C ASP A 159 18.08 4.39 27.77
N THR A 160 16.75 4.58 27.77
CA THR A 160 16.11 5.91 27.84
C THR A 160 16.44 6.65 29.14
N LEU A 161 16.36 5.97 30.29
CA LEU A 161 16.72 6.57 31.58
C LEU A 161 18.23 6.85 31.66
N SER A 162 19.05 5.91 31.21
CA SER A 162 20.51 6.03 31.21
C SER A 162 20.99 7.22 30.38
N ALA A 163 20.35 7.50 29.25
CA ALA A 163 20.74 8.62 28.41
C ALA A 163 20.40 9.97 29.07
N ARG A 164 19.21 10.10 29.68
CA ARG A 164 18.83 11.29 30.46
C ARG A 164 19.77 11.54 31.64
N LEU A 165 20.15 10.49 32.37
CA LEU A 165 21.08 10.60 33.50
C LEU A 165 22.49 11.01 33.05
N ARG A 166 22.95 10.54 31.88
CA ARG A 166 24.21 11.00 31.28
C ARG A 166 24.18 12.50 30.97
N GLU A 167 23.09 13.01 30.39
CA GLU A 167 22.93 14.46 30.16
C GLU A 167 23.04 15.25 31.47
N LEU A 168 22.37 14.79 32.53
CA LEU A 168 22.41 15.44 33.84
C LEU A 168 23.82 15.43 34.43
N ALA A 169 24.59 14.35 34.26
CA ALA A 169 25.98 14.29 34.68
C ALA A 169 26.88 15.27 33.90
N PHE A 170 26.61 15.52 32.62
CA PHE A 170 27.32 16.55 31.85
C PHE A 170 26.97 17.97 32.31
N LEU A 171 25.70 18.24 32.64
CA LEU A 171 25.23 19.56 33.08
C LEU A 171 25.69 19.92 34.50
N ASN A 172 26.02 18.91 35.31
CA ASN A 172 26.47 19.06 36.68
C ASN A 172 27.89 18.52 36.82
N SER A 173 28.88 19.37 36.55
CA SER A 173 30.30 19.00 36.62
C SER A 173 30.64 18.32 37.95
N GLY A 174 31.23 17.13 37.86
CA GLY A 174 31.68 16.34 39.02
C GLY A 174 30.61 15.50 39.73
N LEU A 175 29.31 15.68 39.42
CA LEU A 175 28.23 14.85 39.95
C LEU A 175 28.37 13.41 39.44
N ASN A 176 28.38 12.45 40.36
CA ASN A 176 28.41 11.03 40.03
C ASN A 176 26.97 10.50 39.98
N ILE A 177 26.55 9.99 38.81
CA ILE A 177 25.23 9.39 38.63
C ILE A 177 25.38 7.95 38.18
N THR A 178 24.87 7.03 38.97
CA THR A 178 24.84 5.58 38.67
C THR A 178 23.44 5.17 38.27
N ILE A 179 23.31 4.34 37.23
CA ILE A 179 22.08 3.61 36.92
C ILE A 179 22.35 2.12 36.81
N LYS A 180 21.55 1.32 37.50
CA LYS A 180 21.64 -0.13 37.52
C LYS A 180 20.29 -0.76 37.22
N ASP A 181 20.27 -1.74 36.33
CA ASP A 181 19.11 -2.58 36.06
C ASP A 181 19.32 -3.97 36.68
N GLU A 182 18.63 -4.24 37.78
CA GLU A 182 18.74 -5.51 38.50
C GLU A 182 18.06 -6.68 37.76
N ARG A 183 17.22 -6.39 36.76
CA ARG A 183 16.59 -7.40 35.91
C ARG A 183 17.59 -8.00 34.93
N THR A 184 18.46 -7.15 34.37
CA THR A 184 19.41 -7.53 33.31
C THR A 184 20.87 -7.59 33.79
N GLY A 185 21.18 -6.99 34.95
CA GLY A 185 22.53 -6.81 35.46
C GLY A 185 23.31 -5.68 34.78
N LYS A 186 22.70 -4.90 33.88
CA LYS A 186 23.34 -3.75 33.23
C LYS A 186 23.58 -2.63 34.25
N GLU A 187 24.72 -1.96 34.13
CA GLU A 187 25.10 -0.84 34.99
C GLU A 187 25.89 0.19 34.20
N ASN A 188 25.56 1.47 34.37
CA ASN A 188 26.29 2.59 33.82
C ASN A 188 26.59 3.61 34.92
N VAL A 189 27.82 4.14 34.92
CA VAL A 189 28.28 5.18 35.83
C VAL A 189 28.68 6.40 35.01
N PHE A 190 28.18 7.57 35.39
CA PHE A 190 28.41 8.84 34.70
C PHE A 190 29.05 9.86 35.65
N GLN A 191 30.25 10.31 35.32
CA GLN A 191 30.91 11.40 36.02
C GLN A 191 31.79 12.18 35.04
N TYR A 192 31.50 13.47 34.86
CA TYR A 192 32.20 14.32 33.89
C TYR A 192 32.71 15.60 34.55
N ALA A 193 34.03 15.69 34.75
CA ALA A 193 34.65 16.88 35.34
C ALA A 193 34.62 18.09 34.38
N GLY A 194 34.72 17.86 33.06
CA GLY A 194 34.68 18.93 32.05
C GLY A 194 33.27 19.51 31.78
N GLY A 195 32.24 19.00 32.45
CA GLY A 195 30.87 19.51 32.33
C GLY A 195 30.37 19.56 30.89
N ILE A 196 29.79 20.71 30.49
CA ILE A 196 29.24 20.89 29.14
C ILE A 196 30.31 20.90 28.03
N VAL A 197 31.60 21.09 28.36
CA VAL A 197 32.70 20.94 27.39
C VAL A 197 32.82 19.48 26.97
N SER A 198 32.88 18.57 27.95
CA SER A 198 32.87 17.13 27.70
C SER A 198 31.59 16.68 26.99
N PHE A 199 30.48 17.39 27.18
CA PHE A 199 29.25 17.12 26.45
C PHE A 199 29.40 17.45 24.96
N VAL A 200 29.97 18.61 24.61
CA VAL A 200 30.24 18.98 23.21
C VAL A 200 31.24 18.01 22.57
N GLU A 201 32.27 17.59 23.29
CA GLU A 201 33.23 16.57 22.82
C GLU A 201 32.54 15.23 22.56
N TYR A 202 31.67 14.80 23.47
CA TYR A 202 30.85 13.59 23.30
C TYR A 202 29.94 13.69 22.06
N LEU A 203 29.28 14.83 21.85
CA LEU A 203 28.44 15.08 20.67
C LEU A 203 29.24 15.15 19.35
N ASN A 204 30.53 15.51 19.43
CA ASN A 204 31.45 15.55 18.29
C ASN A 204 32.28 14.28 18.12
N THR A 205 32.12 13.23 18.94
CA THR A 205 32.97 12.02 18.89
C THR A 205 32.99 11.37 17.50
N ASN A 206 31.90 11.44 16.75
CA ASN A 206 31.77 10.87 15.40
C ASN A 206 31.82 11.93 14.28
N LYS A 207 32.24 13.15 14.60
CA LYS A 207 32.31 14.31 13.69
C LYS A 207 33.76 14.83 13.68
N GLU A 208 34.24 15.32 12.55
CA GLU A 208 35.59 15.89 12.49
C GLU A 208 35.56 17.35 12.95
N ALA A 209 36.08 17.62 14.15
CA ALA A 209 36.12 18.97 14.70
C ALA A 209 37.08 19.87 13.90
N LEU A 210 36.67 21.11 13.60
CA LEU A 210 37.47 22.08 12.86
C LEU A 210 38.48 22.82 13.74
N HIS A 211 38.25 22.86 15.05
CA HIS A 211 39.14 23.45 16.03
C HIS A 211 39.06 22.69 17.36
N SER A 212 40.15 22.74 18.13
CA SER A 212 40.25 22.15 19.45
C SER A 212 41.11 23.06 20.34
N PRO A 213 40.77 23.24 21.63
CA PRO A 213 39.61 22.67 22.35
C PRO A 213 38.26 23.29 21.92
N PRO A 214 37.11 22.74 22.40
CA PRO A 214 35.82 23.41 22.27
C PRO A 214 35.85 24.82 22.88
N LEU A 215 35.15 25.76 22.26
CA LEU A 215 34.97 27.11 22.80
C LEU A 215 34.08 27.01 24.04
N TYR A 216 34.53 27.58 25.16
CA TYR A 216 33.79 27.57 26.41
C TYR A 216 33.87 28.92 27.12
N PHE A 217 32.75 29.36 27.69
CA PHE A 217 32.72 30.43 28.68
C PHE A 217 31.55 30.27 29.65
N SER A 218 31.72 30.79 30.87
CA SER A 218 30.69 30.88 31.90
C SER A 218 30.65 32.31 32.44
N ARG A 219 29.47 32.93 32.44
CA ARG A 219 29.27 34.31 32.89
C ARG A 219 28.02 34.43 33.75
N SER A 220 28.00 35.39 34.67
CA SER A 220 26.85 35.65 35.54
C SER A 220 26.53 37.14 35.59
N LYS A 221 25.23 37.48 35.58
CA LYS A 221 24.70 38.86 35.65
C LYS A 221 23.28 38.79 36.18
N ASN A 222 22.95 39.66 37.13
CA ASN A 222 21.61 39.77 37.71
C ASN A 222 21.06 38.43 38.23
N GLY A 223 21.91 37.62 38.88
CA GLY A 223 21.52 36.30 39.41
C GLY A 223 21.31 35.22 38.35
N THR A 224 21.43 35.53 37.06
CA THR A 224 21.40 34.55 35.96
C THR A 224 22.82 34.17 35.60
N GLN A 225 23.13 32.87 35.59
CA GLN A 225 24.37 32.32 35.05
C GLN A 225 24.11 31.72 33.66
N VAL A 226 24.98 32.01 32.71
CA VAL A 226 24.94 31.50 31.35
C VAL A 226 26.25 30.78 31.10
N GLU A 227 26.15 29.52 30.72
CA GLU A 227 27.26 28.65 30.42
C GLU A 227 27.08 28.11 28.99
N VAL A 228 28.09 28.34 28.14
CA VAL A 228 28.03 27.94 26.73
C VAL A 228 29.32 27.20 26.37
N ALA A 229 29.14 26.02 25.79
CA ALA A 229 30.19 25.31 25.09
C ALA A 229 29.78 25.13 23.62
N LEU A 230 30.69 25.38 22.69
CA LEU A 230 30.44 25.13 21.27
C LEU A 230 31.69 24.73 20.51
N GLN A 231 31.49 23.98 19.44
CA GLN A 231 32.56 23.54 18.56
C GLN A 231 32.02 23.29 17.15
N TYR A 232 32.74 23.80 16.15
CA TYR A 232 32.41 23.55 14.76
C TYR A 232 33.06 22.26 14.27
N ASN A 233 32.36 21.58 13.37
CA ASN A 233 32.83 20.39 12.69
C ASN A 233 32.63 20.50 11.17
N ASN A 234 33.15 19.51 10.44
CA ASN A 234 33.07 19.46 8.98
C ASN A 234 31.68 19.15 8.42
N SER A 235 30.70 18.82 9.27
CA SER A 235 29.35 18.46 8.85
C SER A 235 28.52 19.68 8.40
N TYR A 236 27.31 19.42 7.93
CA TYR A 236 26.40 20.44 7.41
C TYR A 236 25.19 20.72 8.32
N ASN A 237 25.00 19.91 9.37
CA ASN A 237 23.85 20.02 10.25
C ASN A 237 24.22 20.81 11.51
N GLU A 238 23.27 21.56 12.06
CA GLU A 238 23.39 22.16 13.40
C GLU A 238 22.92 21.15 14.46
N SER A 239 23.63 21.06 15.58
CA SER A 239 23.20 20.32 16.78
C SER A 239 23.32 21.25 17.99
N ILE A 240 22.26 22.01 18.27
CA ILE A 240 22.22 22.95 19.40
C ILE A 240 21.27 22.40 20.47
N PHE A 241 21.82 22.11 21.65
CA PHE A 241 21.06 21.67 22.81
C PHE A 241 20.97 22.82 23.82
N SER A 242 19.76 23.08 24.31
CA SER A 242 19.51 24.21 25.21
C SER A 242 18.85 23.74 26.49
N TYR A 243 19.32 24.28 27.61
CA TYR A 243 18.90 23.89 28.94
C TYR A 243 18.61 25.12 29.81
N ALA A 244 17.57 25.04 30.63
CA ALA A 244 17.27 26.01 31.67
C ALA A 244 17.11 25.27 33.00
N ASN A 245 17.96 25.57 33.97
CA ASN A 245 18.02 24.87 35.27
C ASN A 245 18.05 23.33 35.11
N ASN A 246 18.97 22.82 34.27
CA ASN A 246 19.13 21.40 33.92
C ASN A 246 17.95 20.73 33.17
N ILE A 247 16.88 21.47 32.89
CA ILE A 247 15.75 21.01 32.09
C ILE A 247 16.04 21.27 30.61
N ASN A 248 15.88 20.25 29.77
CA ASN A 248 16.06 20.35 28.33
C ASN A 248 14.90 21.13 27.71
N THR A 249 15.18 22.34 27.21
CA THR A 249 14.20 23.15 26.49
C THR A 249 14.17 22.75 25.02
N ARG A 250 13.48 21.63 24.73
CA ARG A 250 13.41 21.02 23.38
C ARG A 250 12.89 21.97 22.30
N GLU A 251 11.94 22.82 22.65
CA GLU A 251 11.37 23.84 21.76
C GLU A 251 12.16 25.17 21.80
N GLY A 252 13.27 25.19 22.54
CA GLY A 252 14.11 26.36 22.72
C GLY A 252 13.52 27.38 23.70
N GLY A 253 13.56 28.65 23.35
CA GLY A 253 13.08 29.73 24.22
C GLY A 253 13.89 31.01 24.08
N THR A 254 13.65 31.93 25.02
CA THR A 254 14.25 33.27 24.99
C THR A 254 15.79 33.24 25.09
N HIS A 255 16.36 32.31 25.86
CA HIS A 255 17.81 32.07 25.96
C HIS A 255 18.42 31.62 24.63
N LEU A 256 17.83 30.64 23.95
CA LEU A 256 18.32 30.16 22.66
C LEU A 256 18.25 31.26 21.58
N MET A 257 17.18 32.08 21.60
CA MET A 257 17.06 33.25 20.72
C MET A 257 18.18 34.27 20.97
N GLY A 258 18.51 34.54 22.24
CA GLY A 258 19.61 35.42 22.63
C GLY A 258 20.96 34.91 22.15
N PHE A 259 21.23 33.61 22.34
CA PHE A 259 22.45 32.95 21.85
C PHE A 259 22.59 33.08 20.32
N ARG A 260 21.53 32.76 19.57
CA ARG A 260 21.55 32.85 18.09
C ARG A 260 21.79 34.28 17.59
N ALA A 261 21.20 35.27 18.26
CA ALA A 261 21.40 36.68 17.93
C ALA A 261 22.86 37.12 18.20
N ALA A 262 23.40 36.76 19.36
CA ALA A 262 24.77 37.08 19.76
C ALA A 262 25.82 36.44 18.84
N LEU A 263 25.65 35.15 18.51
CA LEU A 263 26.53 34.45 17.56
C LEU A 263 26.56 35.17 16.21
N THR A 264 25.38 35.51 15.69
CA THR A 264 25.26 36.20 14.40
C THR A 264 25.93 37.56 14.40
N LYS A 265 25.69 38.36 15.45
CA LYS A 265 26.24 39.71 15.58
C LYS A 265 27.76 39.68 15.73
N THR A 266 28.26 38.90 16.69
CA THR A 266 29.68 38.90 17.08
C THR A 266 30.58 38.38 15.98
N VAL A 267 30.19 37.29 15.30
CA VAL A 267 30.99 36.74 14.20
C VAL A 267 31.03 37.71 13.01
N ASN A 268 29.93 38.38 12.68
CA ASN A 268 29.92 39.39 11.61
C ASN A 268 30.77 40.62 11.97
N GLU A 269 30.76 41.07 13.23
CA GLU A 269 31.59 42.18 13.70
C GLU A 269 33.08 41.82 13.61
N TYR A 270 33.46 40.63 14.09
CA TYR A 270 34.83 40.12 13.99
C TYR A 270 35.29 39.96 12.53
N ALA A 271 34.44 39.39 11.67
CA ALA A 271 34.73 39.19 10.24
C ALA A 271 34.94 40.52 9.49
N ARG A 272 34.18 41.57 9.86
CA ARG A 272 34.34 42.92 9.29
C ARG A 272 35.61 43.60 9.79
N ALA A 273 35.88 43.56 11.09
CA ALA A 273 37.07 44.15 11.68
C ALA A 273 38.36 43.57 11.06
N ASN A 274 38.38 42.26 10.82
CA ASN A 274 39.52 41.53 10.26
C ASN A 274 39.48 41.36 8.73
N LYS A 275 38.50 41.97 8.02
CA LYS A 275 38.36 41.92 6.55
C LYS A 275 38.35 40.50 5.96
N LEU A 276 37.72 39.55 6.66
CA LEU A 276 37.71 38.12 6.30
C LEU A 276 36.68 37.77 5.21
N LEU A 277 35.75 38.68 4.89
CA LEU A 277 34.69 38.46 3.91
C LEU A 277 34.90 39.30 2.64
N LYS A 278 34.74 38.67 1.48
CA LYS A 278 34.79 39.36 0.17
C LYS A 278 33.50 40.18 -0.04
N ASN A 279 33.63 41.38 -0.62
CA ASN A 279 32.52 42.26 -1.04
C ASN A 279 31.53 42.67 0.08
N GLU A 280 32.00 42.82 1.33
CA GLU A 280 31.14 43.16 2.49
C GLU A 280 29.93 42.22 2.68
N ALA A 281 30.06 40.97 2.23
CA ALA A 281 29.01 39.98 2.38
C ALA A 281 28.63 39.80 3.86
N LYS A 282 27.33 39.71 4.17
CA LYS A 282 26.82 39.53 5.52
C LYS A 282 26.48 38.06 5.73
N LEU A 283 27.09 37.43 6.73
CA LEU A 283 26.78 36.05 7.12
C LEU A 283 25.41 36.03 7.80
N GLY A 284 24.51 35.17 7.31
CA GLY A 284 23.23 34.89 7.95
C GLY A 284 23.42 34.01 9.19
N GLY A 285 22.39 33.96 10.03
CA GLY A 285 22.42 33.07 11.20
C GLY A 285 22.50 31.58 10.79
N GLU A 286 21.87 31.20 9.69
CA GLU A 286 21.94 29.84 9.12
C GLU A 286 23.36 29.47 8.68
N ASP A 287 24.07 30.40 8.03
CA ASP A 287 25.45 30.20 7.56
C ASP A 287 26.39 29.93 8.73
N LEU A 288 26.14 30.58 9.87
CA LEU A 288 26.93 30.46 11.09
C LEU A 288 26.60 29.23 11.93
N ARG A 289 25.44 28.60 11.73
CA ARG A 289 25.08 27.39 12.49
C ARG A 289 25.40 26.11 11.71
N GLU A 290 25.75 26.20 10.43
CA GLU A 290 26.15 25.04 9.63
C GLU A 290 27.38 24.34 10.26
N GLY A 291 27.20 23.08 10.69
CA GLY A 291 28.27 22.30 11.34
C GLY A 291 28.56 22.72 12.78
N LEU A 292 27.69 23.51 13.42
CA LEU A 292 27.82 23.92 14.81
C LEU A 292 27.24 22.87 15.75
N VAL A 293 28.05 22.40 16.71
CA VAL A 293 27.57 21.71 17.90
C VAL A 293 27.68 22.66 19.08
N ALA A 294 26.58 22.90 19.79
CA ALA A 294 26.58 23.79 20.94
C ALA A 294 25.67 23.28 22.07
N VAL A 295 26.10 23.51 23.29
CA VAL A 295 25.31 23.31 24.51
C VAL A 295 25.18 24.67 25.20
N VAL A 296 23.94 25.13 25.35
CA VAL A 296 23.60 26.41 25.98
C VAL A 296 22.83 26.13 27.27
N SER A 297 23.49 26.29 28.42
CA SER A 297 22.89 26.07 29.74
C SER A 297 22.69 27.40 30.44
N VAL A 298 21.46 27.70 30.86
CA VAL A 298 21.14 28.88 31.68
C VAL A 298 20.65 28.45 33.05
N LYS A 299 21.16 29.10 34.09
CA LYS A 299 20.75 28.94 35.48
C LYS A 299 20.15 30.25 35.95
N LEU A 300 18.87 30.25 36.33
CA LEU A 300 18.12 31.44 36.73
C LEU A 300 17.24 31.16 37.96
N PRO A 301 16.97 32.17 38.81
CA PRO A 301 16.16 31.96 40.02
C PRO A 301 14.70 31.60 39.71
N ASP A 302 14.05 32.35 38.82
CA ASP A 302 12.62 32.22 38.51
C ASP A 302 12.38 31.87 37.03
N PRO A 303 12.63 30.63 36.60
CA PRO A 303 12.28 30.21 35.25
C PRO A 303 10.76 30.18 35.05
N GLN A 304 10.32 30.67 33.90
CA GLN A 304 8.94 30.63 33.44
C GLN A 304 8.91 29.84 32.15
N PHE A 305 8.20 28.71 32.15
CA PHE A 305 8.07 27.86 30.98
C PHE A 305 6.68 28.01 30.34
N GLU A 306 6.62 27.81 29.02
CA GLU A 306 5.36 27.68 28.30
C GLU A 306 4.80 26.26 28.55
N GLY A 307 3.77 26.14 29.39
CA GLY A 307 3.13 24.86 29.71
C GLY A 307 3.87 24.00 30.74
N GLN A 308 3.22 22.91 31.17
CA GLN A 308 3.70 22.05 32.26
C GLN A 308 4.90 21.16 31.89
N THR A 309 5.04 20.80 30.62
CA THR A 309 6.13 19.93 30.13
C THR A 309 7.49 20.62 30.10
N LYS A 310 7.56 21.91 30.47
CA LYS A 310 8.78 22.72 30.58
C LYS A 310 9.67 22.69 29.31
N THR A 311 9.06 22.60 28.13
CA THR A 311 9.77 22.42 26.85
C THR A 311 10.32 23.72 26.27
N ARG A 312 9.79 24.89 26.69
CA ARG A 312 10.18 26.19 26.16
C ARG A 312 10.28 27.26 27.24
N LEU A 313 11.40 28.00 27.27
CA LEU A 313 11.61 29.11 28.22
C LEU A 313 10.96 30.42 27.73
N GLY A 314 10.12 31.01 28.57
CA GLY A 314 9.30 32.19 28.26
C GLY A 314 9.78 33.51 28.90
N ASN A 315 10.80 33.51 29.77
CA ASN A 315 11.28 34.75 30.42
C ASN A 315 11.84 35.75 29.39
N SER A 316 11.11 36.83 29.10
CA SER A 316 11.48 37.81 28.06
C SER A 316 12.82 38.51 28.34
N ALA A 317 13.12 38.83 29.59
CA ALA A 317 14.35 39.50 30.01
C ALA A 317 15.62 38.67 29.74
N ILE A 318 15.50 37.34 29.76
CA ILE A 318 16.65 36.41 29.59
C ILE A 318 17.26 36.54 28.21
N ARG A 319 16.47 36.85 27.17
CA ARG A 319 16.99 37.03 25.81
C ARG A 319 18.12 38.06 25.76
N GLY A 320 17.90 39.26 26.31
CA GLY A 320 18.90 40.33 26.29
C GLY A 320 20.11 40.05 27.17
N ILE A 321 19.90 39.36 28.30
CA ILE A 321 20.97 38.95 29.22
C ILE A 321 21.90 37.95 28.52
N VAL A 322 21.34 36.89 27.94
CA VAL A 322 22.10 35.87 27.21
C VAL A 322 22.78 36.48 26.00
N GLU A 323 22.08 37.33 25.24
CA GLU A 323 22.68 38.01 24.07
C GLU A 323 23.92 38.83 24.43
N SER A 324 23.86 39.62 25.51
CA SER A 324 25.00 40.40 26.01
C SER A 324 26.17 39.52 26.44
N MET A 325 25.91 38.52 27.29
CA MET A 325 26.97 37.65 27.83
C MET A 325 27.65 36.81 26.76
N VAL A 326 26.85 36.24 25.85
CA VAL A 326 27.37 35.42 24.75
C VAL A 326 28.18 36.29 23.79
N ALA A 327 27.75 37.52 23.50
CA ALA A 327 28.51 38.42 22.65
C ALA A 327 29.86 38.79 23.26
N GLU A 328 29.89 39.14 24.56
CA GLU A 328 31.13 39.42 25.28
C GLU A 328 32.07 38.20 25.32
N GLY A 329 31.54 37.02 25.67
CA GLY A 329 32.34 35.78 25.76
C GLY A 329 32.89 35.32 24.42
N LEU A 330 32.10 35.44 23.34
CA LEU A 330 32.57 35.12 21.99
C LEU A 330 33.63 36.12 21.50
N ALA A 331 33.47 37.41 21.78
CA ALA A 331 34.43 38.43 21.39
C ALA A 331 35.78 38.22 22.08
N GLU A 332 35.77 37.98 23.39
CA GLU A 332 36.98 37.65 24.17
C GLU A 332 37.67 36.41 23.61
N TYR A 333 36.92 35.32 23.38
CA TYR A 333 37.49 34.09 22.85
C TYR A 333 38.10 34.28 21.45
N PHE A 334 37.47 35.04 20.55
CA PHE A 334 37.99 35.27 19.21
C PHE A 334 39.28 36.11 19.19
N GLU A 335 39.43 37.06 20.11
CA GLU A 335 40.68 37.80 20.30
C GLU A 335 41.79 36.89 20.85
N GLU A 336 41.47 35.99 21.78
CA GLU A 336 42.42 35.03 22.35
C GLU A 336 42.80 33.90 21.38
N ASN A 337 41.88 33.50 20.50
CA ASN A 337 42.03 32.38 19.57
C ASN A 337 41.76 32.76 18.10
N PRO A 338 42.60 33.63 17.48
CA PRO A 338 42.36 34.13 16.13
C PRO A 338 42.28 33.04 15.05
N GLN A 339 43.04 31.96 15.20
CA GLN A 339 43.05 30.85 14.25
C GLN A 339 41.71 30.11 14.24
N ALA A 340 41.15 29.80 15.42
CA ALA A 340 39.83 29.18 15.54
C ALA A 340 38.74 30.12 14.99
N ALA A 341 38.81 31.41 15.32
CA ALA A 341 37.87 32.41 14.81
C ALA A 341 37.90 32.50 13.26
N MET A 342 39.09 32.48 12.65
CA MET A 342 39.26 32.49 11.21
C MET A 342 38.64 31.23 10.55
N THR A 343 38.91 30.04 11.09
CA THR A 343 38.31 28.79 10.61
C THR A 343 36.78 28.81 10.67
N ILE A 344 36.20 29.35 11.75
CA ILE A 344 34.74 29.50 11.91
C ILE A 344 34.18 30.43 10.84
N VAL A 345 34.81 31.58 10.61
CA VAL A 345 34.37 32.55 9.59
C VAL A 345 34.50 31.97 8.18
N GLU A 346 35.56 31.22 7.89
CA GLU A 346 35.77 30.56 6.60
C GLU A 346 34.68 29.51 6.32
N LYS A 347 34.38 28.64 7.30
CA LYS A 347 33.30 27.66 7.23
C LYS A 347 31.95 28.33 6.96
N ALA A 348 31.62 29.41 7.68
CA ALA A 348 30.40 30.16 7.46
C ALA A 348 30.37 30.86 6.08
N ALA A 349 31.51 31.36 5.61
CA ALA A 349 31.62 31.98 4.29
C ALA A 349 31.46 30.96 3.14
N GLU A 350 31.82 29.70 3.35
CA GLU A 350 31.51 28.60 2.42
C GLU A 350 30.02 28.27 2.42
N ALA A 351 29.40 28.19 3.59
CA ALA A 351 27.96 27.97 3.73
C ALA A 351 27.16 29.06 2.99
N LEU A 352 27.53 30.34 3.20
CA LEU A 352 26.93 31.48 2.49
C LEU A 352 27.02 31.32 0.96
N ARG A 353 28.21 31.00 0.43
CA ARG A 353 28.41 30.82 -1.01
C ARG A 353 27.55 29.67 -1.57
N ALA A 354 27.46 28.56 -0.85
CA ALA A 354 26.62 27.42 -1.22
C ALA A 354 25.13 27.79 -1.21
N ARG A 355 24.69 28.51 -0.19
CA ARG A 355 23.31 28.97 -0.06
C ARG A 355 22.91 29.97 -1.14
N GLU A 356 23.77 30.94 -1.47
CA GLU A 356 23.51 31.86 -2.57
C GLU A 356 23.39 31.13 -3.92
N ALA A 357 24.23 30.12 -4.15
CA ALA A 357 24.14 29.28 -5.33
C ALA A 357 22.83 28.48 -5.35
N ALA A 358 22.40 27.93 -4.21
CA ALA A 358 21.11 27.26 -4.06
C ALA A 358 19.93 28.20 -4.34
N ARG A 359 19.94 29.41 -3.79
CA ARG A 359 18.92 30.44 -4.01
C ARG A 359 18.82 30.82 -5.49
N LYS A 360 19.96 31.08 -6.15
CA LYS A 360 20.02 31.37 -7.59
C LYS A 360 19.45 30.21 -8.41
N ALA A 361 19.76 28.96 -8.07
CA ALA A 361 19.20 27.78 -8.73
C ALA A 361 17.68 27.65 -8.49
N LYS A 362 17.20 27.92 -7.27
CA LYS A 362 15.77 27.91 -6.91
C LYS A 362 15.00 29.00 -7.67
N GLU A 363 15.54 30.21 -7.77
CA GLU A 363 14.93 31.32 -8.54
C GLU A 363 14.91 31.05 -10.05
N LEU A 364 15.99 30.52 -10.63
CA LEU A 364 16.02 30.10 -12.03
C LEU A 364 14.97 29.03 -12.34
N THR A 365 14.77 28.10 -11.41
CA THR A 365 13.76 27.04 -11.52
C THR A 365 12.33 27.59 -11.32
N ARG A 366 12.14 28.49 -10.35
CA ARG A 366 10.85 29.16 -10.10
C ARG A 366 10.43 30.07 -11.25
N ARG A 367 11.36 30.77 -11.89
CA ARG A 367 11.09 31.58 -13.10
C ARG A 367 10.69 30.70 -14.30
N LYS A 368 11.31 29.53 -14.47
CA LYS A 368 10.87 28.55 -15.47
C LYS A 368 9.47 27.99 -15.17
N ASN A 369 9.14 27.80 -13.89
CA ASN A 369 7.82 27.34 -13.45
C ASN A 369 6.78 28.47 -13.35
N ALA A 370 7.11 29.75 -13.48
CA ALA A 370 6.10 30.83 -13.41
C ALA A 370 5.18 30.87 -14.66
N LEU A 371 5.58 30.20 -15.74
CA LEU A 371 4.79 30.03 -16.98
C LEU A 371 3.96 28.74 -17.00
N GLY A 372 4.05 27.88 -15.98
CA GLY A 372 3.18 26.71 -15.79
C GLY A 372 2.58 26.73 -14.38
N SER A 373 1.27 26.54 -14.22
CA SER A 373 0.59 26.64 -12.92
C SER A 373 1.41 26.00 -11.79
N GLY A 374 1.49 26.66 -10.61
CA GLY A 374 2.16 26.16 -9.41
C GLY A 374 1.56 24.85 -8.91
N GLY A 375 1.86 23.76 -9.61
CA GLY A 375 1.25 22.46 -9.45
C GLY A 375 1.97 21.62 -8.42
N LEU A 376 1.18 20.80 -7.73
CA LEU A 376 1.64 19.66 -6.96
C LEU A 376 2.59 18.78 -7.81
N PRO A 377 3.51 18.02 -7.19
CA PRO A 377 4.40 17.15 -7.93
C PRO A 377 3.59 16.20 -8.81
N GLY A 378 3.92 16.08 -10.11
CA GLY A 378 3.15 15.22 -11.02
C GLY A 378 3.09 13.73 -10.64
N LYS A 379 3.94 13.31 -9.69
CA LYS A 379 3.93 11.97 -9.08
C LYS A 379 2.95 11.82 -7.92
N LEU A 380 2.58 12.92 -7.25
CA LEU A 380 1.69 12.90 -6.10
C LEU A 380 0.28 12.54 -6.56
N ALA A 381 -0.25 11.45 -6.02
CA ALA A 381 -1.65 11.11 -6.12
C ALA A 381 -2.37 11.68 -4.89
N ASP A 382 -2.88 12.91 -5.00
CA ASP A 382 -3.44 13.64 -3.87
C ASP A 382 -4.82 13.12 -3.42
N CYS A 383 -5.25 13.48 -2.22
CA CYS A 383 -6.59 13.23 -1.68
C CYS A 383 -7.56 14.38 -2.02
N SER A 384 -8.87 14.15 -1.91
CA SER A 384 -9.88 15.17 -2.22
C SER A 384 -10.27 16.05 -1.02
N ASP A 385 -10.07 15.56 0.21
CA ASP A 385 -10.27 16.34 1.42
C ASP A 385 -9.10 17.31 1.62
N ASN A 386 -9.42 18.49 2.15
CA ASN A 386 -8.48 19.58 2.40
C ASN A 386 -8.23 19.80 3.90
N ASP A 387 -8.90 19.06 4.78
CA ASP A 387 -8.66 19.09 6.23
C ASP A 387 -7.37 18.32 6.58
N PRO A 388 -6.27 19.00 6.94
CA PRO A 388 -4.99 18.34 7.19
C PRO A 388 -5.05 17.32 8.33
N ALA A 389 -5.98 17.48 9.28
CA ALA A 389 -6.13 16.58 10.43
C ALA A 389 -6.68 15.19 10.04
N LYS A 390 -7.47 15.13 8.96
CA LYS A 390 -8.00 13.88 8.41
C LYS A 390 -7.11 13.30 7.33
N CYS A 391 -6.36 14.16 6.64
CA CYS A 391 -5.56 13.77 5.51
C CYS A 391 -4.26 13.07 5.92
N GLU A 392 -3.93 12.03 5.16
CA GLU A 392 -2.77 11.18 5.35
C GLU A 392 -2.00 11.11 4.04
N ILE A 393 -0.67 11.06 4.07
CA ILE A 393 0.18 10.84 2.89
C ILE A 393 1.03 9.60 3.08
N TYR A 394 0.98 8.70 2.12
CA TYR A 394 1.77 7.48 2.07
C TYR A 394 2.99 7.69 1.17
N ILE A 395 4.18 7.57 1.73
CA ILE A 395 5.44 7.59 1.00
C ILE A 395 5.82 6.14 0.69
N VAL A 396 5.77 5.76 -0.59
CA VAL A 396 5.93 4.36 -1.03
C VAL A 396 7.18 4.15 -1.85
N GLU A 397 7.80 2.99 -1.69
CA GLU A 397 8.96 2.56 -2.47
C GLU A 397 8.56 2.08 -3.87
N GLY A 398 9.21 2.63 -4.90
CA GLY A 398 9.06 2.21 -6.29
C GLY A 398 7.85 2.80 -7.03
N GLU A 399 7.89 2.71 -8.36
CA GLU A 399 6.70 2.90 -9.21
C GLU A 399 5.87 1.61 -9.33
N SER A 400 6.14 0.60 -8.49
CA SER A 400 5.77 -0.83 -8.62
C SER A 400 4.27 -1.13 -8.46
N ALA A 401 3.45 -0.17 -8.85
CA ALA A 401 2.01 -0.26 -8.89
C ALA A 401 1.46 0.27 -10.21
N GLY A 402 2.19 0.25 -11.34
CA GLY A 402 1.73 0.93 -12.57
C GLY A 402 2.24 0.34 -13.88
N GLY A 403 1.84 -0.90 -14.20
CA GLY A 403 1.98 -1.45 -15.55
C GLY A 403 1.02 -0.78 -16.54
N CYS A 404 1.44 -0.52 -17.77
CA CYS A 404 0.68 0.27 -18.76
C CYS A 404 0.85 -0.28 -20.21
N PHE A 405 -0.04 0.09 -21.13
CA PHE A 405 -0.05 -0.38 -22.53
C PHE A 405 0.34 0.72 -23.52
N SER A 406 0.90 0.36 -24.68
CA SER A 406 1.10 1.31 -25.78
C SER A 406 -0.25 1.84 -26.29
N GLY A 407 -0.31 3.11 -26.70
CA GLY A 407 -1.57 3.80 -27.04
C GLY A 407 -2.35 3.19 -28.21
N ASP A 408 -1.69 2.45 -29.09
CA ASP A 408 -2.24 1.70 -30.23
C ASP A 408 -2.87 0.35 -29.83
N THR A 409 -2.67 -0.10 -28.58
CA THR A 409 -3.25 -1.35 -28.08
C THR A 409 -4.77 -1.24 -28.03
N LYS A 410 -5.47 -2.22 -28.62
CA LYS A 410 -6.93 -2.23 -28.76
C LYS A 410 -7.61 -3.01 -27.64
N VAL A 411 -8.72 -2.49 -27.14
CA VAL A 411 -9.58 -3.11 -26.13
C VAL A 411 -10.84 -3.66 -26.79
N ALA A 412 -11.27 -4.86 -26.39
CA ALA A 412 -12.51 -5.47 -26.88
C ALA A 412 -13.73 -4.86 -26.14
N LEU A 413 -14.60 -4.15 -26.87
CA LEU A 413 -15.79 -3.52 -26.29
C LEU A 413 -17.08 -4.35 -26.48
N ALA A 414 -18.04 -4.12 -25.59
CA ALA A 414 -19.37 -4.74 -25.64
C ALA A 414 -20.23 -4.24 -26.81
N ASP A 415 -19.91 -3.10 -27.42
CA ASP A 415 -20.61 -2.57 -28.60
C ASP A 415 -20.14 -3.21 -29.93
N GLY A 416 -19.27 -4.22 -29.86
CA GLY A 416 -18.71 -4.94 -31.00
C GLY A 416 -17.48 -4.28 -31.62
N ARG A 417 -17.10 -3.07 -31.18
CA ARG A 417 -15.91 -2.36 -31.68
C ARG A 417 -14.65 -2.78 -30.91
N ASN A 418 -13.50 -2.68 -31.59
CA ASN A 418 -12.18 -2.80 -30.99
C ASN A 418 -11.45 -1.46 -31.17
N ILE A 419 -11.38 -0.65 -30.11
CA ILE A 419 -10.78 0.70 -30.16
C ILE A 419 -9.46 0.72 -29.39
N SER A 420 -8.54 1.56 -29.84
CA SER A 420 -7.26 1.80 -29.17
C SER A 420 -7.42 2.66 -27.91
N PHE A 421 -6.45 2.61 -26.98
CA PHE A 421 -6.44 3.51 -25.82
C PHE A 421 -6.47 4.99 -26.21
N GLN A 422 -5.79 5.38 -27.29
CA GLN A 422 -5.80 6.76 -27.80
C GLN A 422 -7.19 7.21 -28.25
N GLU A 423 -7.89 6.36 -29.01
CA GLU A 423 -9.26 6.64 -29.47
C GLU A 423 -10.23 6.67 -28.28
N MET A 424 -10.04 5.78 -27.31
CA MET A 424 -10.86 5.70 -26.11
C MET A 424 -10.76 6.96 -25.25
N VAL A 425 -9.55 7.50 -25.06
CA VAL A 425 -9.33 8.78 -24.36
C VAL A 425 -10.09 9.92 -25.08
N ALA A 426 -10.02 9.94 -26.42
CA ALA A 426 -10.69 10.96 -27.22
C ALA A 426 -12.24 10.82 -27.21
N GLU A 427 -12.77 9.60 -27.17
CA GLU A 427 -14.21 9.32 -27.05
C GLU A 427 -14.73 9.65 -25.63
N GLN A 428 -14.00 9.30 -24.57
CA GLN A 428 -14.37 9.66 -23.19
C GLN A 428 -14.34 11.17 -22.93
N ALA A 429 -13.39 11.90 -23.53
CA ALA A 429 -13.38 13.37 -23.46
C ALA A 429 -14.63 14.02 -24.06
N LYS A 430 -15.36 13.32 -24.93
CA LYS A 430 -16.64 13.74 -25.51
C LYS A 430 -17.85 13.23 -24.71
N GLY A 431 -17.63 12.62 -23.54
CA GLY A 431 -18.68 12.11 -22.66
C GLY A 431 -19.27 10.76 -23.07
N LYS A 432 -18.60 10.00 -23.96
CA LYS A 432 -19.07 8.69 -24.40
C LYS A 432 -18.66 7.60 -23.42
N GLU A 433 -19.61 6.74 -23.04
CA GLU A 433 -19.36 5.60 -22.15
C GLU A 433 -18.92 4.36 -22.94
N HIS A 434 -18.04 3.55 -22.32
CA HIS A 434 -17.53 2.30 -22.88
C HIS A 434 -17.65 1.17 -21.87
N PHE A 435 -17.85 -0.05 -22.37
CA PHE A 435 -17.96 -1.26 -21.55
C PHE A 435 -17.05 -2.34 -22.12
N CYS A 436 -16.27 -3.01 -21.26
CA CYS A 436 -15.34 -4.08 -21.62
C CYS A 436 -15.73 -5.41 -20.96
N TYR A 437 -15.17 -6.49 -21.51
CA TYR A 437 -15.24 -7.83 -20.92
C TYR A 437 -14.27 -7.96 -19.75
N THR A 438 -14.69 -8.63 -18.69
CA THR A 438 -13.89 -8.88 -17.48
C THR A 438 -14.17 -10.27 -16.90
N ILE A 439 -13.24 -10.82 -16.12
CA ILE A 439 -13.44 -12.01 -15.29
C ILE A 439 -13.71 -11.57 -13.84
N ARG A 440 -14.83 -12.02 -13.27
CA ARG A 440 -15.21 -11.71 -11.88
C ARG A 440 -14.42 -12.57 -10.88
N LYS A 441 -14.49 -12.21 -9.59
CA LYS A 441 -13.85 -12.95 -8.49
C LYS A 441 -14.27 -14.43 -8.40
N ASP A 442 -15.46 -14.76 -8.90
CA ASP A 442 -15.95 -16.13 -8.98
C ASP A 442 -15.45 -16.85 -10.26
N GLY A 443 -14.69 -16.21 -11.14
CA GLY A 443 -14.23 -16.79 -12.40
C GLY A 443 -15.28 -16.74 -13.52
N THR A 444 -16.44 -16.12 -13.31
CA THR A 444 -17.42 -15.91 -14.40
C THR A 444 -17.04 -14.72 -15.27
N ILE A 445 -17.37 -14.79 -16.56
CA ILE A 445 -17.24 -13.65 -17.46
C ILE A 445 -18.36 -12.61 -17.21
N GLY A 446 -18.00 -11.32 -17.29
CA GLY A 446 -18.91 -10.20 -17.08
C GLY A 446 -18.59 -9.00 -17.98
N LEU A 447 -19.47 -8.01 -17.93
CA LEU A 447 -19.30 -6.70 -18.56
C LEU A 447 -19.22 -5.61 -17.49
N GLU A 448 -18.23 -4.74 -17.60
CA GLU A 448 -18.02 -3.62 -16.67
C GLU A 448 -17.76 -2.32 -17.42
N ARG A 449 -18.07 -1.19 -16.77
CA ARG A 449 -17.84 0.14 -17.33
C ARG A 449 -16.35 0.47 -17.27
N ILE A 450 -15.83 1.03 -18.35
CA ILE A 450 -14.47 1.56 -18.41
C ILE A 450 -14.48 3.01 -17.91
N GLU A 451 -13.58 3.32 -16.99
CA GLU A 451 -13.41 4.66 -16.42
C GLU A 451 -11.98 5.19 -16.65
N HIS A 452 -11.84 6.51 -16.72
CA HIS A 452 -10.56 7.22 -16.67
C HIS A 452 -9.44 6.71 -17.61
N ALA A 453 -9.74 6.40 -18.87
CA ALA A 453 -8.72 6.08 -19.87
C ALA A 453 -7.78 7.30 -20.04
N ARG A 454 -6.47 7.11 -19.86
CA ARG A 454 -5.49 8.23 -19.87
C ARG A 454 -4.07 7.77 -20.17
N VAL A 455 -3.24 8.72 -20.59
CA VAL A 455 -1.76 8.54 -20.61
C VAL A 455 -1.28 8.44 -19.16
N THR A 456 -0.55 7.38 -18.85
CA THR A 456 -0.02 7.10 -17.51
C THR A 456 1.47 7.39 -17.40
N LYS A 457 2.27 7.06 -18.42
CA LYS A 457 3.70 7.42 -18.51
C LYS A 457 4.01 7.88 -19.94
N ARG A 458 4.85 8.90 -20.07
CA ARG A 458 5.39 9.32 -21.37
C ARG A 458 6.78 8.77 -21.57
N ASN A 459 7.13 8.40 -22.81
CA ASN A 459 8.46 7.92 -23.15
C ASN A 459 8.94 6.74 -22.27
N ALA A 460 8.08 5.75 -22.05
CA ALA A 460 8.35 4.57 -21.24
C ALA A 460 9.02 3.46 -22.06
N GLU A 461 9.85 2.66 -21.39
CA GLU A 461 10.38 1.42 -21.94
C GLU A 461 9.27 0.37 -22.05
N VAL A 462 9.21 -0.30 -23.20
CA VAL A 462 8.16 -1.26 -23.50
C VAL A 462 8.75 -2.54 -24.08
N ILE A 463 8.04 -3.64 -23.86
CA ILE A 463 8.33 -4.95 -24.42
C ILE A 463 7.15 -5.39 -25.29
N ARG A 464 7.43 -6.27 -26.25
CA ARG A 464 6.45 -6.87 -27.14
C ARG A 464 6.24 -8.33 -26.74
N VAL A 465 5.04 -8.67 -26.31
CA VAL A 465 4.60 -10.04 -26.05
C VAL A 465 3.90 -10.56 -27.31
N ARG A 466 4.46 -11.59 -27.97
CA ARG A 466 3.84 -12.25 -29.13
C ARG A 466 3.05 -13.47 -28.68
N LEU A 467 1.87 -13.65 -29.23
CA LEU A 467 1.00 -14.80 -28.99
C LEU A 467 1.01 -15.76 -30.19
N ASP A 468 0.69 -17.02 -29.94
CA ASP A 468 0.56 -18.09 -30.94
C ASP A 468 -0.51 -17.84 -32.01
N ASN A 469 -1.52 -17.02 -31.69
CA ASN A 469 -2.56 -16.55 -32.61
C ASN A 469 -2.07 -15.46 -33.59
N GLY A 470 -0.79 -15.07 -33.53
CA GLY A 470 -0.16 -14.08 -34.39
C GLY A 470 -0.29 -12.63 -33.91
N GLU A 471 -1.04 -12.37 -32.84
CA GLU A 471 -1.18 -11.05 -32.23
C GLU A 471 0.07 -10.66 -31.43
N ALA A 472 0.30 -9.34 -31.30
CA ALA A 472 1.42 -8.80 -30.53
C ALA A 472 0.94 -7.66 -29.62
N ILE A 473 1.28 -7.72 -28.34
CA ILE A 473 0.87 -6.76 -27.31
C ILE A 473 2.11 -6.01 -26.83
N ILE A 474 2.06 -4.67 -26.91
CA ILE A 474 3.18 -3.81 -26.48
C ILE A 474 2.81 -3.16 -25.14
N CYS A 475 3.57 -3.47 -24.10
CA CYS A 475 3.30 -3.03 -22.72
C CYS A 475 4.60 -2.78 -21.95
N THR A 476 4.51 -2.18 -20.78
CA THR A 476 5.67 -2.04 -19.90
C THR A 476 6.09 -3.40 -19.32
N PRO A 477 7.39 -3.63 -19.05
CA PRO A 477 7.90 -4.92 -18.54
C PRO A 477 7.20 -5.44 -17.27
N ASP A 478 6.73 -4.53 -16.43
CA ASP A 478 6.06 -4.79 -15.16
C ASP A 478 4.55 -5.06 -15.28
N HIS A 479 3.96 -4.99 -16.49
CA HIS A 479 2.53 -5.18 -16.68
C HIS A 479 2.10 -6.64 -16.43
N ARG A 480 0.98 -6.88 -15.74
CA ARG A 480 0.53 -8.23 -15.36
C ARG A 480 -0.49 -8.82 -16.32
N PHE A 481 -0.21 -10.01 -16.81
CA PHE A 481 -1.13 -10.82 -17.61
C PHE A 481 -1.79 -11.90 -16.76
N MET A 482 -3.08 -12.18 -17.01
CA MET A 482 -3.81 -13.24 -16.33
C MET A 482 -3.50 -14.59 -16.99
N LEU A 483 -3.04 -15.57 -16.21
CA LEU A 483 -2.85 -16.95 -16.62
C LEU A 483 -4.18 -17.72 -16.60
N ARG A 484 -4.24 -18.89 -17.25
CA ARG A 484 -5.46 -19.72 -17.33
C ARG A 484 -6.01 -20.18 -15.99
N ASP A 485 -5.18 -20.25 -14.95
CA ASP A 485 -5.61 -20.57 -13.58
C ASP A 485 -6.17 -19.37 -12.80
N GLY A 486 -6.17 -18.18 -13.42
CA GLY A 486 -6.60 -16.91 -12.82
C GLY A 486 -5.51 -16.19 -12.02
N SER A 487 -4.30 -16.74 -11.92
CA SER A 487 -3.14 -16.05 -11.34
C SER A 487 -2.55 -15.02 -12.31
N TYR A 488 -1.65 -14.17 -11.82
CA TYR A 488 -1.03 -13.11 -12.62
C TYR A 488 0.48 -13.24 -12.68
N LYS A 489 1.05 -12.97 -13.85
CA LYS A 489 2.50 -12.95 -14.09
C LYS A 489 2.89 -11.65 -14.80
N ILE A 490 4.04 -11.07 -14.44
CA ILE A 490 4.52 -9.85 -15.11
C ILE A 490 5.02 -10.16 -16.51
N ALA A 491 4.90 -9.19 -17.41
CA ALA A 491 5.15 -9.34 -18.83
C ALA A 491 6.60 -9.72 -19.14
N ALA A 492 7.56 -9.20 -18.36
CA ALA A 492 8.99 -9.55 -18.48
C ALA A 492 9.29 -11.02 -18.15
N ASP A 493 8.49 -11.63 -17.28
CA ASP A 493 8.70 -13.00 -16.80
C ASP A 493 7.88 -14.03 -17.59
N LEU A 494 7.08 -13.59 -18.57
CA LEU A 494 6.35 -14.48 -19.44
C LEU A 494 7.33 -15.28 -20.31
N THR A 495 7.17 -16.59 -20.29
CA THR A 495 7.97 -17.54 -21.05
C THR A 495 7.10 -18.25 -22.09
N ALA A 496 7.74 -18.94 -23.02
CA ALA A 496 7.02 -19.70 -24.02
C ALA A 496 6.10 -20.78 -23.44
N GLU A 497 6.26 -21.21 -22.17
CA GLU A 497 5.38 -22.21 -21.54
C GLU A 497 4.10 -21.61 -20.92
N ASP A 498 4.01 -20.27 -20.80
CA ASP A 498 2.86 -19.63 -20.17
C ASP A 498 1.67 -19.51 -21.14
N SER A 499 0.49 -19.89 -20.65
CA SER A 499 -0.78 -19.75 -21.37
C SER A 499 -1.68 -18.73 -20.70
N LEU A 500 -2.08 -17.72 -21.46
CA LEU A 500 -2.88 -16.60 -20.96
C LEU A 500 -4.38 -16.92 -20.98
N MET A 501 -5.13 -16.27 -20.10
CA MET A 501 -6.59 -16.40 -20.02
C MET A 501 -7.24 -15.83 -21.29
N PRO A 502 -7.96 -16.65 -22.08
CA PRO A 502 -8.49 -16.23 -23.38
C PRO A 502 -9.90 -15.62 -23.30
N LEU A 503 -10.21 -14.70 -24.20
CA LEU A 503 -11.58 -14.25 -24.51
C LEU A 503 -12.05 -14.92 -25.81
N TYR A 504 -12.91 -15.95 -25.70
CA TYR A 504 -13.53 -16.58 -26.86
C TYR A 504 -14.88 -15.94 -27.20
N ARG A 505 -15.07 -15.59 -28.48
CA ARG A 505 -16.28 -15.00 -29.06
C ARG A 505 -16.73 -15.81 -30.27
N ARG A 506 -18.05 -15.97 -30.45
CA ARG A 506 -18.65 -16.52 -31.67
C ARG A 506 -20.04 -15.94 -31.91
N LEU A 507 -20.58 -16.15 -33.11
CA LEU A 507 -21.99 -15.86 -33.40
C LEU A 507 -22.84 -17.10 -33.17
N SER A 508 -24.06 -16.89 -32.69
CA SER A 508 -25.04 -17.95 -32.48
C SER A 508 -25.56 -18.48 -33.81
N ASP A 509 -25.71 -19.79 -33.90
CA ASP A 509 -26.20 -20.53 -35.06
C ASP A 509 -27.33 -21.47 -34.62
N ILE A 510 -28.52 -21.29 -35.19
CA ILE A 510 -29.73 -22.06 -34.86
C ILE A 510 -29.65 -23.54 -35.26
N SER A 511 -28.67 -23.95 -36.07
CA SER A 511 -28.40 -25.35 -36.36
C SER A 511 -27.82 -26.10 -35.15
N GLN A 512 -27.30 -25.39 -34.14
CA GLN A 512 -26.72 -25.98 -32.94
C GLN A 512 -27.79 -26.29 -31.87
N PRO A 513 -27.69 -27.44 -31.19
CA PRO A 513 -28.61 -27.80 -30.11
C PRO A 513 -28.63 -26.75 -28.99
N GLY A 514 -29.83 -26.26 -28.62
CA GLY A 514 -30.02 -25.32 -27.51
C GLY A 514 -29.94 -23.83 -27.85
N ILE A 515 -29.65 -23.47 -29.11
CA ILE A 515 -29.64 -22.07 -29.58
C ILE A 515 -30.97 -21.74 -30.26
N THR A 516 -31.72 -20.78 -29.73
CA THR A 516 -33.04 -20.38 -30.27
C THR A 516 -33.04 -19.10 -31.10
N ILE A 517 -31.90 -18.40 -31.17
CA ILE A 517 -31.76 -17.10 -31.86
C ILE A 517 -30.48 -17.08 -32.71
N ASP A 518 -30.58 -16.59 -33.94
CA ASP A 518 -29.50 -16.60 -34.94
C ASP A 518 -28.78 -15.25 -35.05
N GLY A 519 -27.46 -15.30 -35.22
CA GLY A 519 -26.60 -14.14 -35.48
C GLY A 519 -26.36 -13.21 -34.30
N TYR A 520 -26.56 -13.67 -33.06
CA TYR A 520 -26.22 -12.92 -31.85
C TYR A 520 -24.84 -13.30 -31.33
N GLU A 521 -24.13 -12.33 -30.75
CA GLU A 521 -22.83 -12.61 -30.16
C GLU A 521 -22.94 -13.44 -28.88
N MET A 522 -22.06 -14.43 -28.78
CA MET A 522 -21.85 -15.26 -27.60
C MET A 522 -20.39 -15.21 -27.16
N VAL A 523 -20.17 -15.24 -25.85
CA VAL A 523 -18.86 -15.34 -25.21
C VAL A 523 -18.77 -16.60 -24.36
N TRP A 524 -17.57 -17.18 -24.28
CA TRP A 524 -17.32 -18.35 -23.45
C TRP A 524 -17.18 -17.96 -21.98
N ASN A 525 -17.88 -18.67 -21.10
CA ASN A 525 -17.72 -18.54 -19.65
C ASN A 525 -16.79 -19.63 -19.12
N PRO A 526 -15.57 -19.30 -18.66
CA PRO A 526 -14.58 -20.30 -18.25
C PRO A 526 -14.98 -21.07 -16.98
N ARG A 527 -15.84 -20.51 -16.11
CA ARG A 527 -16.32 -21.21 -14.91
C ARG A 527 -17.36 -22.29 -15.20
N SER A 528 -18.30 -22.01 -16.10
CA SER A 528 -19.44 -22.89 -16.39
C SER A 528 -19.27 -23.75 -17.63
N ASP A 529 -18.13 -23.61 -18.33
CA ASP A 529 -17.79 -24.34 -19.54
C ASP A 529 -18.90 -24.24 -20.61
N SER A 530 -19.44 -23.02 -20.78
CA SER A 530 -20.61 -22.80 -21.62
C SER A 530 -20.61 -21.44 -22.33
N TRP A 531 -21.26 -21.40 -23.49
CA TRP A 531 -21.44 -20.18 -24.26
C TRP A 531 -22.63 -19.37 -23.73
N LEU A 532 -22.38 -18.10 -23.42
CA LEU A 532 -23.38 -17.15 -22.95
C LEU A 532 -23.60 -16.05 -23.98
N PHE A 533 -24.85 -15.63 -24.19
CA PHE A 533 -25.16 -14.51 -25.05
C PHE A 533 -24.69 -13.18 -24.43
N THR A 534 -23.95 -12.36 -25.18
CA THR A 534 -23.41 -11.10 -24.65
C THR A 534 -24.50 -10.13 -24.19
N HIS A 535 -25.63 -10.05 -24.90
CA HIS A 535 -26.78 -9.22 -24.50
C HIS A 535 -27.44 -9.68 -23.19
N VAL A 536 -27.33 -10.97 -22.86
CA VAL A 536 -27.80 -11.51 -21.56
C VAL A 536 -26.83 -11.09 -20.44
N LEU A 537 -25.52 -11.05 -20.70
CA LEU A 537 -24.54 -10.51 -19.75
C LEU A 537 -24.78 -9.02 -19.46
N ALA A 538 -25.12 -8.25 -20.49
CA ALA A 538 -25.49 -6.85 -20.36
C ALA A 538 -26.77 -6.66 -19.53
N ASP A 539 -27.79 -7.51 -19.75
CA ASP A 539 -29.01 -7.53 -18.95
C ASP A 539 -28.75 -7.88 -17.47
N TRP A 540 -27.97 -8.94 -17.20
CA TRP A 540 -27.62 -9.34 -15.84
C TRP A 540 -26.89 -8.24 -15.08
N ARG A 541 -25.96 -7.54 -15.75
CA ARG A 541 -25.29 -6.37 -15.18
C ARG A 541 -26.29 -5.29 -14.77
N ASN A 542 -27.22 -4.92 -15.66
CA ASN A 542 -28.24 -3.90 -15.36
C ASN A 542 -29.14 -4.31 -14.20
N ARG A 543 -29.51 -5.59 -14.09
CA ARG A 543 -30.25 -6.12 -12.93
C ARG A 543 -29.47 -5.98 -11.63
N TRP A 544 -28.19 -6.36 -11.62
CA TRP A 544 -27.35 -6.24 -10.43
C TRP A 544 -27.09 -4.79 -10.00
N GLN A 545 -27.05 -3.86 -10.95
CA GLN A 545 -26.90 -2.42 -10.69
C GLN A 545 -28.23 -1.73 -10.33
N GLY A 546 -29.33 -2.48 -10.21
CA GLY A 546 -30.65 -1.94 -9.84
C GLY A 546 -31.26 -1.02 -10.88
N VAL A 547 -30.89 -1.15 -12.16
CA VAL A 547 -31.37 -0.26 -13.24
C VAL A 547 -32.84 -0.52 -13.60
N TYR A 548 -33.32 -1.75 -13.41
CA TYR A 548 -34.69 -2.15 -13.74
C TYR A 548 -35.59 -2.24 -12.50
N ALA A 549 -36.84 -1.83 -12.64
CA ALA A 549 -37.93 -2.08 -11.70
C ALA A 549 -38.63 -3.41 -12.01
N GLU A 550 -39.36 -3.97 -11.03
CA GLU A 550 -40.14 -5.21 -11.20
C GLU A 550 -41.21 -5.10 -12.30
N ALA A 551 -41.65 -3.88 -12.62
CA ALA A 551 -42.62 -3.59 -13.68
C ALA A 551 -42.05 -3.63 -15.12
N ASP A 552 -40.72 -3.66 -15.31
CA ASP A 552 -40.09 -3.52 -16.63
C ASP A 552 -40.14 -4.80 -17.50
N GLY A 553 -40.57 -5.93 -16.93
CA GLY A 553 -40.80 -7.19 -17.65
C GLY A 553 -39.56 -8.05 -17.92
N ASP A 554 -39.75 -9.16 -18.66
CA ASP A 554 -38.76 -10.23 -18.80
C ASP A 554 -38.07 -10.33 -20.17
N HIS A 555 -38.48 -9.54 -21.16
CA HIS A 555 -37.93 -9.63 -22.52
C HIS A 555 -36.85 -8.57 -22.72
N CYS A 556 -35.61 -9.00 -22.98
CA CYS A 556 -34.49 -8.12 -23.32
C CYS A 556 -34.57 -7.69 -24.79
N HIS A 557 -34.38 -6.39 -25.05
CA HIS A 557 -34.46 -5.82 -26.39
C HIS A 557 -33.40 -4.72 -26.60
N HIS A 558 -32.69 -4.77 -27.73
CA HIS A 558 -31.76 -3.71 -28.15
C HIS A 558 -32.51 -2.45 -28.58
N ILE A 559 -32.23 -1.30 -27.98
CA ILE A 559 -32.95 -0.04 -28.26
C ILE A 559 -32.75 0.39 -29.73
N ASP A 560 -31.53 0.21 -30.25
CA ASP A 560 -31.14 0.56 -31.62
C ASP A 560 -31.38 -0.56 -32.65
N PHE A 561 -31.93 -1.70 -32.25
CA PHE A 561 -32.13 -2.91 -33.08
C PHE A 561 -30.84 -3.51 -33.66
N ASN A 562 -29.66 -3.07 -33.21
CA ASN A 562 -28.38 -3.61 -33.61
C ASN A 562 -27.95 -4.74 -32.67
N LYS A 563 -27.99 -5.97 -33.17
CA LYS A 563 -27.66 -7.20 -32.42
C LYS A 563 -26.21 -7.27 -31.92
N TYR A 564 -25.32 -6.46 -32.49
CA TYR A 564 -23.90 -6.41 -32.12
C TYR A 564 -23.60 -5.36 -31.06
N ASN A 565 -24.51 -4.40 -30.83
CA ASN A 565 -24.34 -3.37 -29.82
C ASN A 565 -24.85 -3.85 -28.46
N ASN A 566 -24.04 -4.64 -27.76
CA ASN A 566 -24.39 -5.21 -26.46
C ASN A 566 -23.97 -4.31 -25.29
N ASN A 567 -23.80 -3.00 -25.53
CA ASN A 567 -23.61 -2.07 -24.43
C ASN A 567 -24.79 -2.15 -23.46
N PRO A 568 -24.57 -2.22 -22.14
CA PRO A 568 -25.64 -2.23 -21.14
C PRO A 568 -26.62 -1.06 -21.28
N THR A 569 -26.18 0.11 -21.78
CA THR A 569 -27.04 1.27 -22.05
C THR A 569 -27.97 1.10 -23.27
N ASN A 570 -27.70 0.13 -24.14
CA ASN A 570 -28.51 -0.18 -25.33
C ASN A 570 -29.50 -1.34 -25.09
N ILE A 571 -29.52 -1.93 -23.90
CA ILE A 571 -30.44 -3.04 -23.56
C ILE A 571 -31.55 -2.51 -22.64
N ARG A 572 -32.80 -2.79 -23.00
CA ARG A 572 -33.98 -2.53 -22.16
C ARG A 572 -34.80 -3.80 -21.95
N ARG A 573 -35.56 -3.83 -20.85
CA ARG A 573 -36.59 -4.84 -20.61
C ARG A 573 -37.97 -4.29 -20.98
N LEU A 574 -38.80 -5.16 -21.56
CA LEU A 574 -40.20 -4.86 -21.85
C LEU A 574 -41.09 -6.03 -21.41
N PRO A 575 -42.33 -5.75 -20.95
CA PRO A 575 -43.36 -6.77 -20.82
C PRO A 575 -43.65 -7.44 -22.17
N ARG A 576 -44.02 -8.72 -22.16
CA ARG A 576 -44.25 -9.51 -23.38
C ARG A 576 -45.21 -8.83 -24.36
N ASN A 577 -46.28 -8.20 -23.85
CA ASN A 577 -47.30 -7.56 -24.68
C ASN A 577 -46.80 -6.29 -25.37
N GLU A 578 -46.00 -5.47 -24.66
CA GLU A 578 -45.40 -4.25 -25.21
C GLU A 578 -44.29 -4.58 -26.21
N HIS A 579 -43.46 -5.58 -25.90
CA HIS A 579 -42.46 -6.10 -26.82
C HIS A 579 -43.11 -6.57 -28.15
N LEU A 580 -44.21 -7.34 -28.08
CA LEU A 580 -44.96 -7.77 -29.27
C LEU A 580 -45.69 -6.62 -29.98
N ALA A 581 -46.13 -5.58 -29.26
CA ALA A 581 -46.72 -4.39 -29.86
C ALA A 581 -45.68 -3.58 -30.67
N LEU A 582 -44.48 -3.40 -30.11
CA LEU A 582 -43.35 -2.73 -30.77
C LEU A 582 -42.98 -3.43 -32.09
N HIS A 583 -42.86 -4.76 -32.07
CA HIS A 583 -42.58 -5.53 -33.30
C HIS A 583 -43.71 -5.41 -34.33
N ARG A 584 -44.99 -5.44 -33.90
CA ARG A 584 -46.13 -5.25 -34.80
C ARG A 584 -46.14 -3.87 -35.45
N GLU A 585 -45.83 -2.82 -34.69
CA GLU A 585 -45.76 -1.45 -35.19
C GLU A 585 -44.64 -1.30 -36.23
N GLN A 586 -43.48 -1.91 -36.02
CA GLN A 586 -42.37 -1.85 -36.96
C GLN A 586 -42.60 -2.59 -38.28
N VAL A 587 -43.27 -3.74 -38.24
CA VAL A 587 -43.66 -4.48 -39.45
C VAL A 587 -44.58 -3.63 -40.34
N SER A 588 -45.45 -2.81 -39.75
CA SER A 588 -46.32 -1.87 -40.48
C SER A 588 -45.54 -0.78 -41.23
N ARG A 589 -44.38 -0.37 -40.70
CA ARG A 589 -43.51 0.67 -41.26
C ARG A 589 -42.47 0.14 -42.27
N THR A 590 -42.30 -1.18 -42.35
CA THR A 590 -41.29 -1.83 -43.19
C THR A 590 -41.94 -2.75 -44.24
N LEU A 591 -42.31 -3.97 -43.84
CA LEU A 591 -42.76 -5.03 -44.74
C LEU A 591 -44.21 -4.87 -45.22
N HIS A 592 -45.09 -4.25 -44.42
CA HIS A 592 -46.50 -4.07 -44.76
C HIS A 592 -46.82 -2.70 -45.39
N ARG A 593 -45.81 -1.98 -45.89
CA ARG A 593 -46.06 -0.76 -46.65
C ARG A 593 -46.80 -1.08 -47.95
N PRO A 594 -47.79 -0.27 -48.38
CA PRO A 594 -48.56 -0.54 -49.60
C PRO A 594 -47.69 -0.72 -50.85
N ASP A 595 -46.57 0.00 -50.94
CA ASP A 595 -45.62 -0.08 -52.05
C ASP A 595 -44.77 -1.37 -52.01
N ALA A 596 -44.36 -1.81 -50.82
CA ALA A 596 -43.63 -3.07 -50.63
C ALA A 596 -44.51 -4.28 -50.97
N ILE A 597 -45.77 -4.27 -50.52
CA ILE A 597 -46.74 -5.33 -50.81
C ILE A 597 -47.02 -5.41 -52.32
N ARG A 598 -47.15 -4.26 -53.00
CA ARG A 598 -47.38 -4.21 -54.45
C ARG A 598 -46.18 -4.77 -55.22
N LYS A 599 -44.95 -4.34 -54.88
CA LYS A 599 -43.71 -4.85 -55.50
C LYS A 599 -43.55 -6.36 -55.29
N CYS A 600 -43.83 -6.87 -54.09
CA CYS A 600 -43.81 -8.32 -53.83
C CYS A 600 -44.84 -9.08 -54.67
N ARG A 601 -46.06 -8.55 -54.84
CA ARG A 601 -47.06 -9.19 -55.72
C ARG A 601 -46.61 -9.25 -57.18
N GLU A 602 -46.06 -8.15 -57.70
CA GLU A 602 -45.54 -8.09 -59.07
C GLU A 602 -44.38 -9.08 -59.29
N ILE A 603 -43.46 -9.18 -58.32
CA ILE A 603 -42.35 -10.15 -58.36
C ILE A 603 -42.89 -11.59 -58.29
N HIS A 604 -43.85 -11.88 -57.42
CA HIS A 604 -44.42 -13.23 -57.29
C HIS A 604 -45.19 -13.73 -58.52
N GLN A 605 -45.61 -12.83 -59.42
CA GLN A 605 -46.26 -13.17 -60.69
C GLN A 605 -45.28 -13.25 -61.86
N SER A 606 -44.01 -12.89 -61.65
CA SER A 606 -42.98 -12.96 -62.69
C SER A 606 -42.60 -14.40 -63.00
N GLN A 607 -42.23 -14.64 -64.26
CA GLN A 607 -41.80 -15.96 -64.72
C GLN A 607 -40.55 -16.44 -63.97
N ASP A 608 -39.60 -15.53 -63.71
CA ASP A 608 -38.35 -15.83 -63.01
C ASP A 608 -38.59 -16.28 -61.56
N PHE A 609 -39.53 -15.65 -60.85
CA PHE A 609 -39.91 -16.08 -59.50
C PHE A 609 -40.60 -17.44 -59.53
N CYS A 610 -41.50 -17.68 -60.49
CA CYS A 610 -42.14 -18.99 -60.65
C CYS A 610 -41.11 -20.09 -60.96
N THR A 611 -40.10 -19.83 -61.81
CA THR A 611 -39.03 -20.78 -62.12
C THR A 611 -38.10 -21.01 -60.92
N MET A 612 -37.76 -19.95 -60.18
CA MET A 612 -36.98 -20.04 -58.94
C MET A 612 -37.72 -20.84 -57.87
N MET A 613 -39.01 -20.58 -57.66
CA MET A 613 -39.84 -21.33 -56.72
C MET A 613 -40.02 -22.78 -57.16
N SER A 614 -40.15 -23.06 -58.46
CA SER A 614 -40.17 -24.43 -58.96
C SER A 614 -38.86 -25.18 -58.68
N LYS A 615 -37.70 -24.51 -58.81
CA LYS A 615 -36.41 -25.09 -58.41
C LYS A 615 -36.33 -25.33 -56.91
N ARG A 616 -36.73 -24.34 -56.11
CA ARG A 616 -36.75 -24.43 -54.64
C ARG A 616 -37.68 -25.53 -54.11
N MET A 617 -38.82 -25.75 -54.76
CA MET A 617 -39.75 -26.84 -54.42
C MET A 617 -39.20 -28.23 -54.77
N GLN A 618 -38.20 -28.31 -55.66
CA GLN A 618 -37.51 -29.56 -55.99
C GLN A 618 -36.30 -29.83 -55.08
N GLU A 619 -35.86 -28.84 -54.30
CA GLU A 619 -34.74 -28.97 -53.36
C GLU A 619 -35.08 -29.94 -52.19
N PRO A 620 -34.10 -30.72 -51.71
CA PRO A 620 -34.33 -31.78 -50.72
C PRO A 620 -34.96 -31.29 -49.41
N GLU A 621 -34.48 -30.17 -48.85
CA GLU A 621 -34.96 -29.60 -47.59
C GLU A 621 -36.41 -29.10 -47.68
N THR A 622 -36.76 -28.40 -48.76
CA THR A 622 -38.13 -27.90 -48.96
C THR A 622 -39.12 -29.06 -49.08
N ARG A 623 -38.74 -30.15 -49.76
CA ARG A 623 -39.56 -31.37 -49.84
C ARG A 623 -39.73 -32.04 -48.48
N GLU A 624 -38.70 -32.00 -47.63
CA GLU A 624 -38.75 -32.55 -46.28
C GLU A 624 -39.67 -31.75 -45.36
N ILE A 625 -39.60 -30.42 -45.40
CA ILE A 625 -40.51 -29.52 -44.67
C ILE A 625 -41.96 -29.75 -45.09
N MET A 626 -42.24 -29.80 -46.39
CA MET A 626 -43.59 -30.07 -46.89
C MET A 626 -44.08 -31.47 -46.53
N SER A 627 -43.19 -32.47 -46.49
CA SER A 627 -43.49 -33.83 -46.03
C SER A 627 -43.87 -33.85 -44.54
N VAL A 628 -43.14 -33.12 -43.69
CA VAL A 628 -43.44 -32.99 -42.24
C VAL A 628 -44.78 -32.28 -42.01
N GLN A 629 -45.06 -31.20 -42.75
CA GLN A 629 -46.34 -30.49 -42.66
C GLN A 629 -47.51 -31.34 -43.15
N ALA A 630 -47.35 -32.04 -44.26
CA ALA A 630 -48.35 -32.98 -44.74
C ALA A 630 -48.62 -34.07 -43.70
N ARG A 631 -47.59 -34.66 -43.08
CA ARG A 631 -47.74 -35.65 -42.00
C ARG A 631 -48.56 -35.12 -40.82
N LYS A 632 -48.30 -33.88 -40.37
CA LYS A 632 -49.10 -33.21 -39.34
C LYS A 632 -50.57 -33.04 -39.75
N GLN A 633 -50.81 -32.67 -41.01
CA GLN A 633 -52.16 -32.52 -41.53
C GLN A 633 -52.92 -33.86 -41.56
N TRP A 634 -52.21 -34.98 -41.77
CA TRP A 634 -52.75 -36.35 -41.71
C TRP A 634 -53.03 -36.86 -40.28
N GLU A 635 -52.62 -36.14 -39.23
CA GLU A 635 -52.95 -36.45 -37.83
C GLU A 635 -54.37 -35.94 -37.46
N ASP A 636 -54.91 -34.97 -38.21
CA ASP A 636 -56.29 -34.49 -38.06
C ASP A 636 -57.29 -35.55 -38.55
N LYS A 637 -58.16 -35.99 -37.63
CA LYS A 637 -59.12 -37.07 -37.87
C LYS A 637 -60.21 -36.68 -38.88
N GLU A 638 -60.65 -35.42 -38.93
CA GLU A 638 -61.68 -34.96 -39.86
C GLU A 638 -61.12 -34.82 -41.27
N TYR A 639 -59.93 -34.23 -41.40
CA TYR A 639 -59.22 -34.13 -42.68
C TYR A 639 -58.90 -35.51 -43.28
N LYS A 640 -58.45 -36.45 -42.45
CA LYS A 640 -58.14 -37.82 -42.87
C LYS A 640 -59.38 -38.58 -43.36
N ALA A 641 -60.53 -38.40 -42.71
CA ALA A 641 -61.79 -39.00 -43.14
C ALA A 641 -62.26 -38.42 -44.49
N TYR A 642 -62.20 -37.09 -44.63
CA TYR A 642 -62.58 -36.37 -45.85
C TYR A 642 -61.73 -36.76 -47.07
N ILE A 643 -60.40 -36.73 -46.94
CA ILE A 643 -59.49 -37.14 -48.01
C ILE A 643 -59.64 -38.64 -48.33
N GLY A 644 -59.83 -39.48 -47.32
CA GLY A 644 -60.01 -40.92 -47.52
C GLY A 644 -61.30 -41.29 -48.28
N GLN A 645 -62.35 -40.47 -48.17
CA GLN A 645 -63.56 -40.61 -48.98
C GLN A 645 -63.32 -40.15 -50.42
N LYS A 646 -62.76 -38.95 -50.61
CA LYS A 646 -62.46 -38.39 -51.93
C LYS A 646 -61.47 -39.25 -52.73
N TRP A 647 -60.50 -39.87 -52.06
CA TRP A 647 -59.56 -40.78 -52.69
C TRP A 647 -60.21 -42.08 -53.16
N ARG A 648 -61.16 -42.65 -52.40
CA ARG A 648 -61.91 -43.85 -52.82
C ARG A 648 -62.82 -43.57 -54.01
N GLU A 649 -63.48 -42.41 -54.01
CA GLU A 649 -64.28 -41.93 -55.15
C GLU A 649 -63.40 -41.84 -56.42
N PHE A 650 -62.23 -41.20 -56.32
CA PHE A 650 -61.27 -41.08 -57.42
C PHE A 650 -60.66 -42.42 -57.88
N TYR A 651 -60.31 -43.31 -56.94
CA TYR A 651 -59.68 -44.60 -57.24
C TYR A 651 -60.64 -45.57 -57.93
N ALA A 652 -61.92 -45.54 -57.57
CA ALA A 652 -62.95 -46.36 -58.21
C ALA A 652 -63.30 -45.86 -59.62
N SER A 653 -63.28 -44.54 -59.83
CA SER A 653 -63.67 -43.91 -61.11
C SER A 653 -62.56 -43.84 -62.15
N ASN A 654 -61.30 -44.13 -61.80
CA ASN A 654 -60.15 -44.00 -62.71
C ASN A 654 -59.43 -45.35 -62.93
N GLU A 655 -59.78 -46.05 -64.00
CA GLU A 655 -59.24 -47.37 -64.34
C GLU A 655 -57.76 -47.33 -64.78
N GLU A 656 -57.35 -46.27 -65.47
CA GLU A 656 -55.96 -46.05 -65.90
C GLU A 656 -55.03 -45.85 -64.70
N TYR A 657 -55.46 -45.07 -63.71
CA TYR A 657 -54.71 -44.85 -62.48
C TYR A 657 -54.49 -46.17 -61.71
N ARG A 658 -55.48 -47.07 -61.68
CA ARG A 658 -55.36 -48.39 -61.01
C ARG A 658 -54.31 -49.28 -61.68
N SER A 659 -54.27 -49.30 -63.01
CA SER A 659 -53.28 -50.07 -63.77
C SER A 659 -51.86 -49.52 -63.58
N GLN A 660 -51.68 -48.20 -63.68
CA GLN A 660 -50.38 -47.56 -63.47
C GLN A 660 -49.89 -47.71 -62.02
N ASN A 661 -50.79 -47.66 -61.04
CA ASN A 661 -50.43 -47.82 -59.63
C ASN A 661 -49.97 -49.26 -59.32
N LYS A 662 -50.58 -50.27 -59.95
CA LYS A 662 -50.12 -51.67 -59.84
C LYS A 662 -48.68 -51.84 -60.33
N THR A 663 -48.33 -51.22 -61.46
CA THR A 663 -46.97 -51.26 -62.02
C THR A 663 -45.96 -50.51 -61.16
N ARG A 664 -46.35 -49.35 -60.59
CA ARG A 664 -45.49 -48.57 -59.67
C ARG A 664 -45.23 -49.29 -58.35
N LEU A 665 -46.23 -50.02 -57.83
CA LEU A 665 -46.07 -50.84 -56.63
C LEU A 665 -45.04 -51.95 -56.85
N ASP A 666 -45.12 -52.65 -57.99
CA ASP A 666 -44.20 -53.75 -58.33
C ASP A 666 -42.75 -53.25 -58.47
N LYS A 667 -42.57 -52.08 -59.10
CA LYS A 667 -41.25 -51.43 -59.26
C LYS A 667 -40.68 -50.93 -57.92
N SER A 668 -41.54 -50.40 -57.05
CA SER A 668 -41.13 -49.92 -55.71
C SER A 668 -40.74 -51.05 -54.78
N GLN A 669 -41.42 -52.21 -54.86
CA GLN A 669 -41.01 -53.39 -54.08
C GLN A 669 -39.64 -53.91 -54.51
N ARG A 670 -39.35 -53.99 -55.81
CA ARG A 670 -38.02 -54.41 -56.29
C ARG A 670 -36.90 -53.46 -55.84
N LEU A 671 -37.18 -52.16 -55.77
CA LEU A 671 -36.24 -51.15 -55.27
C LEU A 671 -36.06 -51.19 -53.75
N TYR A 672 -37.14 -51.43 -52.99
CA TYR A 672 -37.08 -51.56 -51.53
C TYR A 672 -36.21 -52.74 -51.10
N TRP A 673 -36.31 -53.87 -51.81
CA TRP A 673 -35.56 -55.09 -51.53
C TRP A 673 -34.14 -55.12 -52.11
N SER A 674 -33.74 -54.13 -52.93
CA SER A 674 -32.39 -54.07 -53.51
C SER A 674 -31.33 -53.50 -52.55
N ASN A 675 -31.72 -52.76 -51.50
CA ASN A 675 -30.85 -52.26 -50.44
C ASN A 675 -30.62 -53.32 -49.31
N GLY A 676 -29.38 -53.48 -48.87
CA GLY A 676 -28.97 -54.45 -47.84
C GLY A 676 -29.44 -54.14 -46.40
N GLU A 677 -29.86 -52.92 -46.11
CA GLU A 677 -30.34 -52.53 -44.78
C GLU A 677 -31.81 -52.94 -44.53
N ASN A 678 -32.66 -52.76 -45.55
CA ASN A 678 -34.05 -53.25 -45.53
C ASN A 678 -34.11 -54.78 -45.44
N ARG A 679 -33.15 -55.45 -46.07
CA ARG A 679 -32.95 -56.90 -45.93
C ARG A 679 -32.52 -57.29 -44.51
N ARG A 680 -31.72 -56.47 -43.82
CA ARG A 680 -31.30 -56.71 -42.41
C ARG A 680 -32.43 -56.50 -41.40
N ARG A 681 -33.18 -55.41 -41.49
CA ARG A 681 -34.40 -55.19 -40.66
C ARG A 681 -35.45 -56.26 -40.87
N GLN A 682 -35.64 -56.70 -42.11
CA GLN A 682 -36.52 -57.82 -42.40
C GLN A 682 -35.95 -59.13 -41.82
N ALA A 683 -34.64 -59.35 -41.90
CA ALA A 683 -33.99 -60.52 -41.31
C ALA A 683 -34.09 -60.55 -39.78
N GLU A 684 -34.06 -59.41 -39.08
CA GLU A 684 -34.34 -59.34 -37.63
C GLU A 684 -35.79 -59.67 -37.32
N ARG A 685 -36.76 -59.07 -38.03
CA ARG A 685 -38.19 -59.44 -37.91
C ARG A 685 -38.45 -60.93 -38.18
N VAL A 686 -37.73 -61.50 -39.15
CA VAL A 686 -37.81 -62.92 -39.49
C VAL A 686 -37.14 -63.79 -38.42
N ARG A 687 -36.07 -63.30 -37.78
CA ARG A 687 -35.42 -63.96 -36.65
C ARG A 687 -36.36 -64.06 -35.44
N ASP A 688 -37.00 -62.95 -35.08
CA ASP A 688 -38.02 -62.89 -34.03
C ASP A 688 -39.23 -63.81 -34.35
N TYR A 689 -39.59 -63.91 -35.63
CA TYR A 689 -40.65 -64.80 -36.12
C TYR A 689 -40.31 -66.31 -36.04
N PHE A 690 -39.06 -66.71 -36.34
CA PHE A 690 -38.62 -68.11 -36.26
C PHE A 690 -38.33 -68.57 -34.83
N GLU A 691 -38.02 -67.66 -33.90
CA GLU A 691 -38.02 -67.97 -32.46
C GLU A 691 -39.42 -68.31 -31.95
N SER A 692 -40.46 -67.75 -32.56
CA SER A 692 -41.86 -67.99 -32.21
C SER A 692 -42.56 -69.08 -33.05
N ASN A 693 -41.89 -69.70 -34.05
CA ASN A 693 -42.43 -70.75 -34.94
C ASN A 693 -41.36 -71.78 -35.44
N PRO A 694 -41.21 -72.98 -34.83
CA PRO A 694 -40.09 -73.90 -35.11
C PRO A 694 -40.13 -74.64 -36.47
N ASP A 695 -41.29 -74.97 -37.01
CA ASP A 695 -41.41 -75.91 -38.15
C ASP A 695 -40.91 -75.32 -39.48
N ALA A 696 -40.83 -74.00 -39.58
CA ALA A 696 -40.41 -73.32 -40.79
C ALA A 696 -38.86 -73.19 -40.90
N ARG A 697 -38.11 -73.52 -39.84
CA ARG A 697 -36.63 -73.44 -39.81
C ARG A 697 -35.96 -74.46 -40.72
N GLU A 698 -36.52 -75.66 -40.84
CA GLU A 698 -35.88 -76.79 -41.54
C GLU A 698 -35.83 -76.58 -43.06
N ARG A 699 -36.82 -75.86 -43.61
CA ARG A 699 -36.99 -75.68 -45.06
C ARG A 699 -35.96 -74.74 -45.69
N HIS A 700 -35.44 -73.78 -44.92
CA HIS A 700 -34.54 -72.75 -45.45
C HIS A 700 -33.05 -73.08 -45.37
N SER A 701 -32.66 -74.08 -44.56
CA SER A 701 -31.28 -74.57 -44.45
C SER A 701 -30.69 -75.05 -45.78
N LEU A 702 -31.51 -75.61 -46.66
CA LEU A 702 -31.06 -76.20 -47.94
C LEU A 702 -30.60 -75.17 -48.98
N ILE A 703 -31.04 -73.92 -48.89
CA ILE A 703 -30.84 -72.91 -49.95
C ILE A 703 -29.54 -72.10 -49.74
N ALA A 704 -29.09 -71.94 -48.49
CA ALA A 704 -27.87 -71.20 -48.16
C ALA A 704 -26.57 -71.80 -48.74
N ARG A 705 -26.57 -73.11 -49.09
CA ARG A 705 -25.40 -73.82 -49.62
C ARG A 705 -25.00 -73.45 -51.06
N ALA A 706 -25.83 -72.75 -51.82
CA ALA A 706 -25.56 -72.52 -53.25
C ALA A 706 -24.80 -71.23 -53.59
N GLN A 707 -24.49 -70.34 -52.63
CA GLN A 707 -24.00 -68.98 -52.94
C GLN A 707 -22.57 -68.64 -52.50
N TRP A 708 -21.83 -69.57 -51.88
CA TRP A 708 -20.46 -69.32 -51.41
C TRP A 708 -19.36 -69.32 -52.51
N GLU A 709 -19.72 -69.42 -53.80
CA GLU A 709 -18.73 -69.67 -54.87
C GLU A 709 -18.44 -68.49 -55.83
N ASN A 710 -19.00 -67.29 -55.65
CA ASN A 710 -18.80 -66.21 -56.65
C ASN A 710 -17.54 -65.34 -56.39
N ALA A 711 -16.57 -65.39 -57.32
CA ALA A 711 -15.24 -64.81 -57.20
C ALA A 711 -15.13 -63.31 -57.57
N GLU A 712 -16.07 -62.73 -58.33
CA GLU A 712 -15.99 -61.32 -58.77
C GLU A 712 -16.20 -60.32 -57.62
N LEU A 713 -16.89 -60.74 -56.56
CA LEU A 713 -17.21 -59.92 -55.40
C LEU A 713 -15.97 -59.61 -54.51
N ARG A 714 -14.87 -60.34 -54.69
CA ARG A 714 -13.64 -60.19 -53.88
C ARG A 714 -12.60 -59.23 -54.48
N ALA A 715 -12.55 -59.07 -55.81
CA ALA A 715 -11.53 -58.22 -56.46
C ALA A 715 -11.84 -56.71 -56.39
N TRP A 716 -13.13 -56.33 -56.38
CA TRP A 716 -13.57 -54.93 -56.38
C TRP A 716 -13.27 -54.19 -55.06
N ARG A 717 -13.13 -54.91 -53.93
CA ARG A 717 -12.88 -54.32 -52.60
C ARG A 717 -11.41 -53.93 -52.36
N SER A 718 -10.48 -54.41 -53.18
CA SER A 718 -9.03 -54.20 -53.02
C SER A 718 -8.54 -52.86 -53.57
N THR A 719 -9.21 -52.32 -54.60
CA THR A 719 -8.70 -51.19 -55.40
C THR A 719 -9.13 -49.80 -54.88
N LYS A 720 -10.06 -49.71 -53.93
CA LYS A 720 -10.59 -48.43 -53.42
C LYS A 720 -9.98 -47.93 -52.11
N THR A 721 -9.06 -48.69 -51.52
CA THR A 721 -8.46 -48.42 -50.19
C THR A 721 -7.06 -47.78 -50.28
N ARG A 722 -6.57 -47.43 -51.47
CA ARG A 722 -5.14 -47.10 -51.70
C ARG A 722 -4.86 -45.66 -52.16
N GLU A 723 -5.82 -44.73 -52.03
CA GLU A 723 -5.73 -43.35 -52.60
C GLU A 723 -5.94 -42.20 -51.59
N GLN A 724 -5.75 -42.39 -50.28
CA GLN A 724 -5.76 -41.28 -49.31
C GLN A 724 -4.62 -41.45 -48.29
N TRP A 725 -4.03 -40.32 -47.84
CA TRP A 725 -3.12 -40.12 -46.68
C TRP A 725 -1.58 -40.11 -46.92
N THR A 726 -0.91 -39.07 -46.38
CA THR A 726 0.57 -38.92 -46.30
C THR A 726 1.11 -39.34 -44.92
N PRO A 727 2.37 -39.82 -44.81
CA PRO A 727 2.84 -40.59 -43.64
C PRO A 727 3.06 -39.78 -42.36
N GLU A 728 3.29 -38.46 -42.42
CA GLU A 728 3.65 -37.68 -41.23
C GLU A 728 2.45 -37.36 -40.31
N PHE A 729 1.21 -37.43 -40.81
CA PHE A 729 0.00 -37.10 -40.04
C PHE A 729 -0.52 -38.26 -39.19
N GLU A 730 -0.38 -39.51 -39.68
CA GLU A 730 -0.82 -40.71 -38.95
C GLU A 730 0.00 -40.94 -37.68
N THR A 731 1.32 -40.68 -37.73
CA THR A 731 2.21 -40.97 -36.59
C THR A 731 1.97 -40.06 -35.38
N PHE A 732 1.42 -38.87 -35.58
CA PHE A 732 1.08 -37.94 -34.49
C PHE A 732 -0.28 -38.24 -33.88
N CYS A 733 -1.27 -38.57 -34.72
CA CYS A 733 -2.66 -38.85 -34.31
C CYS A 733 -2.78 -40.16 -33.51
N GLU A 734 -2.03 -41.20 -33.90
CA GLU A 734 -1.99 -42.47 -33.17
C GLU A 734 -1.27 -42.36 -31.82
N ARG A 735 -0.23 -41.52 -31.71
CA ARG A 735 0.67 -41.53 -30.54
C ARG A 735 0.10 -40.83 -29.31
N TYR A 736 -0.79 -39.86 -29.50
CA TYR A 736 -1.28 -39.00 -28.42
C TYR A 736 -2.81 -38.98 -28.27
N PHE A 737 -3.56 -39.40 -29.30
CA PHE A 737 -5.02 -39.23 -29.33
C PHE A 737 -5.76 -40.48 -29.84
N ASP A 738 -5.13 -41.66 -29.81
CA ASP A 738 -5.71 -42.96 -30.18
C ASP A 738 -6.42 -42.98 -31.55
N GLY A 739 -5.93 -42.16 -32.50
CA GLY A 739 -6.48 -42.11 -33.86
C GLY A 739 -7.78 -41.31 -34.03
N ASP A 740 -8.22 -40.55 -33.01
CA ASP A 740 -9.40 -39.68 -33.12
C ASP A 740 -9.04 -38.30 -33.73
N ALA A 741 -9.36 -38.16 -35.02
CA ALA A 741 -9.08 -36.96 -35.80
C ALA A 741 -9.87 -35.72 -35.31
N ASN A 742 -11.08 -35.90 -34.77
CA ASN A 742 -11.90 -34.78 -34.30
C ASN A 742 -11.37 -34.23 -32.98
N ARG A 743 -10.98 -35.10 -32.05
CA ARG A 743 -10.32 -34.69 -30.80
C ARG A 743 -8.98 -34.01 -31.03
N THR A 744 -8.25 -34.41 -32.05
CA THR A 744 -6.97 -33.78 -32.42
C THR A 744 -7.19 -32.36 -32.95
N VAL A 745 -8.20 -32.14 -33.79
CA VAL A 745 -8.58 -30.80 -34.29
C VAL A 745 -9.17 -29.93 -33.18
N GLU A 746 -9.97 -30.51 -32.28
CA GLU A 746 -10.58 -29.82 -31.14
C GLU A 746 -9.54 -29.44 -30.06
N ALA A 747 -8.51 -30.28 -29.84
CA ALA A 747 -7.37 -29.96 -28.98
C ALA A 747 -6.52 -28.81 -29.57
N ILE A 748 -6.30 -28.80 -30.89
CA ILE A 748 -5.57 -27.71 -31.56
C ILE A 748 -6.36 -26.39 -31.52
N GLN A 749 -7.69 -26.44 -31.57
CA GLN A 749 -8.53 -25.23 -31.47
C GLN A 749 -8.69 -24.70 -30.03
N ASN A 750 -8.62 -25.58 -29.01
CA ASN A 750 -8.77 -25.20 -27.60
C ASN A 750 -7.47 -24.73 -26.93
N TYR A 751 -6.29 -25.04 -27.50
CA TYR A 751 -4.98 -24.58 -27.04
C TYR A 751 -4.45 -23.40 -27.89
N ASN A 752 -5.09 -22.24 -27.77
CA ASN A 752 -4.60 -20.96 -28.32
C ASN A 752 -4.45 -19.91 -27.20
N HIS A 753 -3.60 -18.90 -27.40
CA HIS A 753 -3.14 -17.83 -26.48
C HIS A 753 -1.94 -18.21 -25.59
N ARG A 754 -1.05 -19.07 -26.10
CA ARG A 754 0.29 -19.33 -25.54
C ARG A 754 1.25 -18.21 -25.94
N VAL A 755 2.11 -17.79 -25.02
CA VAL A 755 3.17 -16.82 -25.31
C VAL A 755 4.20 -17.48 -26.24
N VAL A 756 4.56 -16.82 -27.33
CA VAL A 756 5.58 -17.30 -28.29
C VAL A 756 6.94 -16.70 -27.96
N SER A 757 6.97 -15.39 -27.73
CA SER A 757 8.20 -14.67 -27.36
C SER A 757 7.88 -13.38 -26.62
N VAL A 758 8.84 -12.94 -25.81
CA VAL A 758 8.89 -11.60 -25.22
C VAL A 758 10.13 -10.91 -25.76
N GLU A 759 9.94 -9.85 -26.54
CA GLU A 759 10.99 -9.13 -27.24
C GLU A 759 11.13 -7.71 -26.64
N PRO A 760 12.35 -7.22 -26.34
CA PRO A 760 12.55 -5.81 -26.05
C PRO A 760 12.21 -4.96 -27.29
N VAL A 761 11.66 -3.77 -27.07
CA VAL A 761 11.41 -2.79 -28.13
C VAL A 761 12.37 -1.63 -27.92
N ASP A 762 13.24 -1.39 -28.91
CA ASP A 762 14.28 -0.34 -28.84
C ASP A 762 13.70 1.09 -28.75
N GLU A 763 12.45 1.25 -29.18
CA GLU A 763 11.71 2.52 -29.14
C GLU A 763 10.90 2.67 -27.85
N ARG A 764 11.07 3.82 -27.18
CA ARG A 764 10.24 4.20 -26.05
C ARG A 764 8.91 4.79 -26.51
N ARG A 765 7.83 4.48 -25.79
CA ARG A 765 6.45 4.86 -26.17
C ARG A 765 5.69 5.53 -25.03
N ASP A 766 4.75 6.40 -25.38
CA ASP A 766 3.73 6.86 -24.42
C ASP A 766 2.80 5.69 -24.12
N VAL A 767 2.61 5.42 -22.83
CA VAL A 767 1.79 4.31 -22.35
C VAL A 767 0.56 4.82 -21.61
N TYR A 768 -0.49 4.01 -21.67
CA TYR A 768 -1.86 4.32 -21.33
C TYR A 768 -2.41 3.24 -20.40
N ASP A 769 -3.43 3.60 -19.63
CA ASP A 769 -4.18 2.66 -18.80
C ASP A 769 -5.63 3.13 -18.66
N MET A 770 -6.51 2.24 -18.22
CA MET A 770 -7.93 2.52 -17.97
C MET A 770 -8.42 1.74 -16.74
N GLU A 771 -9.45 2.24 -16.08
CA GLU A 771 -9.97 1.70 -14.83
C GLU A 771 -11.22 0.84 -15.04
N VAL A 772 -11.27 -0.32 -14.38
CA VAL A 772 -12.45 -1.19 -14.32
C VAL A 772 -12.78 -1.42 -12.85
N PRO A 773 -13.66 -0.61 -12.23
CA PRO A 773 -13.75 -0.47 -10.77
C PRO A 773 -14.06 -1.74 -9.97
N ASN A 774 -14.79 -2.70 -10.54
CA ASN A 774 -15.33 -3.84 -9.79
C ASN A 774 -14.44 -5.10 -9.84
N THR A 775 -13.69 -5.27 -10.92
CA THR A 775 -13.00 -6.52 -11.23
C THR A 775 -11.51 -6.33 -11.49
N HIS A 776 -11.07 -5.10 -11.73
CA HIS A 776 -9.65 -4.73 -11.92
C HIS A 776 -8.92 -5.55 -13.00
N ASN A 777 -9.67 -6.05 -13.99
CA ASN A 777 -9.13 -6.71 -15.17
C ASN A 777 -10.02 -6.47 -16.39
N PHE A 778 -9.45 -6.55 -17.58
CA PHE A 778 -10.19 -6.36 -18.83
C PHE A 778 -9.59 -7.21 -19.96
N ALA A 779 -10.38 -7.43 -21.01
CA ALA A 779 -9.94 -8.13 -22.21
C ALA A 779 -9.42 -7.18 -23.30
N LEU A 780 -8.26 -7.52 -23.85
CA LEU A 780 -7.72 -6.89 -25.05
C LEU A 780 -8.36 -7.48 -26.31
N ALA A 781 -8.33 -6.72 -27.41
CA ALA A 781 -8.78 -7.19 -28.72
C ALA A 781 -7.98 -8.39 -29.23
N SER A 782 -6.72 -8.52 -28.78
CA SER A 782 -5.86 -9.68 -29.04
C SER A 782 -6.30 -10.97 -28.31
N GLY A 783 -7.42 -10.93 -27.59
CA GLY A 783 -8.09 -12.11 -27.07
C GLY A 783 -7.62 -12.57 -25.69
N VAL A 784 -6.95 -11.72 -24.90
CA VAL A 784 -6.43 -12.08 -23.56
C VAL A 784 -6.86 -11.10 -22.46
N PHE A 785 -6.94 -11.58 -21.21
CA PHE A 785 -7.24 -10.76 -20.04
C PHE A 785 -5.99 -10.26 -19.31
N VAL A 786 -6.03 -9.00 -18.86
CA VAL A 786 -4.90 -8.26 -18.25
C VAL A 786 -5.33 -7.48 -17.00
N HIS A 787 -4.38 -7.13 -16.11
CA HIS A 787 -4.64 -6.49 -14.81
C HIS A 787 -4.62 -4.95 -14.83
N ASN A 788 -5.21 -4.30 -13.81
CA ASN A 788 -5.22 -2.83 -13.60
C ASN A 788 -4.10 -2.33 -12.64
N SER A 789 -3.67 -1.06 -12.69
CA SER A 789 -2.57 -0.52 -11.85
C SER A 789 -2.88 -0.45 -10.32
N ALA A 790 -1.89 -0.73 -9.45
CA ALA A 790 -2.00 -0.79 -7.97
C ALA A 790 -2.10 0.56 -7.21
N LYS A 791 -2.26 1.71 -7.88
CA LYS A 791 -2.58 3.02 -7.23
C LYS A 791 -3.95 3.05 -6.50
N GLN A 792 -4.67 1.93 -6.49
CA GLN A 792 -6.12 1.83 -6.25
C GLN A 792 -6.52 1.33 -4.85
N GLY A 793 -5.58 0.88 -4.01
CA GLY A 793 -5.89 0.39 -2.66
C GLY A 793 -6.17 1.47 -1.60
N ARG A 794 -6.14 2.77 -1.96
CA ARG A 794 -6.29 3.90 -1.01
C ARG A 794 -7.72 4.42 -0.98
N ASN A 795 -8.14 4.97 0.16
CA ASN A 795 -9.30 5.83 0.20
C ASN A 795 -8.93 7.23 -0.33
N ARG A 796 -9.31 7.53 -1.58
CA ARG A 796 -8.97 8.78 -2.27
C ARG A 796 -9.56 10.04 -1.59
N HIS A 797 -10.51 9.87 -0.65
CA HIS A 797 -11.05 10.99 0.10
C HIS A 797 -9.99 11.64 0.97
N PHE A 798 -9.24 10.86 1.76
CA PHE A 798 -8.32 11.41 2.77
C PHE A 798 -6.88 10.87 2.68
N GLN A 799 -6.59 9.84 1.89
CA GLN A 799 -5.23 9.29 1.78
C GLN A 799 -4.59 9.69 0.47
N ALA A 800 -3.44 10.35 0.48
CA ALA A 800 -2.58 10.65 -0.66
C ALA A 800 -1.43 9.63 -0.79
N ILE A 801 -0.87 9.46 -1.99
CA ILE A 801 0.31 8.60 -2.24
C ILE A 801 1.40 9.39 -2.95
N LEU A 802 2.61 9.36 -2.41
CA LEU A 802 3.83 9.89 -3.01
C LEU A 802 4.83 8.74 -3.27
N PRO A 803 4.95 8.27 -4.52
CA PRO A 803 5.92 7.23 -4.87
C PRO A 803 7.33 7.80 -5.00
N LEU A 804 8.30 7.08 -4.42
CA LEU A 804 9.73 7.36 -4.51
C LEU A 804 10.40 6.47 -5.54
N ARG A 805 11.35 7.03 -6.30
CA ARG A 805 12.18 6.24 -7.22
C ARG A 805 13.54 5.91 -6.60
N GLY A 806 13.75 4.64 -6.28
CA GLY A 806 15.01 4.13 -5.75
C GLY A 806 15.36 4.70 -4.37
N LYS A 807 16.62 4.51 -3.97
CA LYS A 807 17.14 4.98 -2.68
C LYS A 807 17.24 6.51 -2.66
N ILE A 808 16.77 7.11 -1.57
CA ILE A 808 16.83 8.56 -1.37
C ILE A 808 18.29 8.97 -1.10
N LEU A 809 18.64 10.20 -1.45
CA LEU A 809 19.92 10.80 -1.08
C LEU A 809 20.07 10.78 0.45
N ASN A 810 21.18 10.22 0.95
CA ASN A 810 21.55 10.36 2.35
C ASN A 810 21.84 11.83 2.65
N VAL A 811 20.94 12.45 3.41
CA VAL A 811 21.00 13.88 3.73
C VAL A 811 21.98 14.22 4.85
N GLU A 812 22.44 13.23 5.63
CA GLU A 812 23.47 13.43 6.66
C GLU A 812 24.80 13.85 6.03
N ARG A 813 25.09 13.31 4.83
CA ARG A 813 26.34 13.50 4.10
C ARG A 813 26.24 14.55 2.99
N ALA A 814 25.12 15.27 2.92
CA ALA A 814 24.83 16.17 1.81
C ALA A 814 24.51 17.58 2.30
N ARG A 815 25.07 18.57 1.61
CA ARG A 815 24.73 19.98 1.80
C ARG A 815 23.31 20.28 1.34
N LEU A 816 22.71 21.32 1.91
CA LEU A 816 21.35 21.76 1.60
C LEU A 816 21.14 22.03 0.09
N ASP A 817 22.13 22.58 -0.62
CA ASP A 817 22.01 22.85 -2.06
C ASP A 817 21.87 21.56 -2.90
N LYS A 818 22.60 20.51 -2.54
CA LYS A 818 22.54 19.18 -3.16
C LYS A 818 21.23 18.49 -2.83
N ILE A 819 20.76 18.65 -1.60
CA ILE A 819 19.46 18.14 -1.14
C ILE A 819 18.31 18.78 -1.92
N LEU A 820 18.31 20.11 -2.09
CA LEU A 820 17.28 20.83 -2.85
C LEU A 820 17.33 20.57 -4.37
N LYS A 821 18.49 20.19 -4.90
CA LYS A 821 18.62 19.72 -6.30
C LYS A 821 18.04 18.32 -6.50
N ASN A 822 17.88 17.51 -5.44
CA ASN A 822 17.29 16.18 -5.55
C ASN A 822 15.77 16.28 -5.82
N THR A 823 15.33 15.64 -6.90
CA THR A 823 13.94 15.69 -7.35
C THR A 823 12.98 15.03 -6.35
N GLU A 824 13.34 13.91 -5.73
CA GLU A 824 12.46 13.19 -4.81
C GLU A 824 12.25 13.98 -3.51
N ILE A 825 13.34 14.52 -2.93
CA ILE A 825 13.26 15.37 -1.74
C ILE A 825 12.46 16.64 -2.03
N ARG A 826 12.69 17.29 -3.17
CA ARG A 826 11.90 18.46 -3.58
C ARG A 826 10.41 18.13 -3.73
N ASN A 827 10.07 17.00 -4.35
CA ASN A 827 8.69 16.56 -4.48
C ASN A 827 8.04 16.33 -3.12
N MET A 828 8.77 15.74 -2.16
CA MET A 828 8.30 15.53 -0.79
C MET A 828 8.06 16.85 -0.05
N ILE A 829 8.99 17.81 -0.12
CA ILE A 829 8.82 19.15 0.50
C ILE A 829 7.58 19.85 -0.08
N VAL A 830 7.41 19.82 -1.40
CA VAL A 830 6.25 20.44 -2.06
C VAL A 830 4.95 19.71 -1.72
N ALA A 831 4.97 18.38 -1.64
CA ALA A 831 3.80 17.59 -1.28
C ALA A 831 3.35 17.90 0.16
N LEU A 832 4.27 17.91 1.13
CA LEU A 832 3.97 18.18 2.54
C LEU A 832 3.53 19.63 2.80
N GLY A 833 4.01 20.58 2.00
CA GLY A 833 3.61 22.00 2.08
C GLY A 833 4.23 22.79 3.24
N THR A 834 5.04 22.13 4.07
CA THR A 834 5.64 22.73 5.28
C THR A 834 6.81 23.65 5.00
N GLY A 835 7.46 23.58 3.82
CA GLY A 835 8.79 24.16 3.65
C GLY A 835 9.89 23.27 4.25
N ILE A 836 11.10 23.80 4.40
CA ILE A 836 12.27 23.06 4.91
C ILE A 836 13.23 24.01 5.64
N GLY A 837 13.88 23.53 6.71
CA GLY A 837 14.84 24.33 7.47
C GLY A 837 14.18 25.55 8.12
N ASP A 838 14.74 26.74 7.93
CA ASP A 838 14.23 27.98 8.53
C ASP A 838 12.90 28.46 7.92
N ASP A 839 12.57 28.05 6.68
CA ASP A 839 11.26 28.31 6.06
C ASP A 839 10.18 27.30 6.51
N PHE A 840 10.54 26.35 7.40
CA PHE A 840 9.62 25.31 7.87
C PHE A 840 8.52 25.91 8.74
N ASP A 841 7.28 25.55 8.43
CA ASP A 841 6.08 25.96 9.15
C ASP A 841 5.15 24.76 9.31
N LEU A 842 5.03 24.28 10.55
CA LEU A 842 4.16 23.16 10.89
C LEU A 842 2.69 23.47 10.57
N GLN A 843 2.24 24.72 10.68
CA GLN A 843 0.85 25.09 10.43
C GLN A 843 0.45 24.98 8.95
N LYS A 844 1.44 24.96 8.05
CA LYS A 844 1.23 24.74 6.61
C LYS A 844 1.28 23.27 6.21
N ALA A 845 1.46 22.35 7.17
CA ALA A 845 1.43 20.92 6.89
C ALA A 845 0.09 20.53 6.26
N ARG A 846 0.15 19.90 5.08
CA ARG A 846 -1.04 19.46 4.35
C ARG A 846 -1.61 18.13 4.85
N TYR A 847 -0.82 17.38 5.60
CA TYR A 847 -1.17 16.06 6.13
C TYR A 847 -0.65 15.95 7.56
N HIS A 848 -1.53 15.66 8.52
CA HIS A 848 -1.14 15.38 9.91
C HIS A 848 -0.69 13.93 10.12
N LYS A 849 -0.79 13.08 9.09
CA LYS A 849 -0.17 11.74 9.11
C LYS A 849 0.66 11.52 7.86
N VAL A 850 1.96 11.40 8.06
CA VAL A 850 2.96 11.05 7.05
C VAL A 850 3.38 9.61 7.31
N VAL A 851 2.90 8.68 6.47
CA VAL A 851 3.10 7.25 6.65
C VAL A 851 4.20 6.77 5.70
N ILE A 852 5.29 6.27 6.27
CA ILE A 852 6.37 5.60 5.54
C ILE A 852 5.95 4.15 5.31
N MET A 853 5.75 3.77 4.05
CA MET A 853 5.32 2.43 3.65
C MET A 853 6.33 1.85 2.66
N THR A 854 7.33 1.14 3.20
CA THR A 854 8.42 0.50 2.47
C THR A 854 8.29 -1.02 2.51
N ASP A 855 9.00 -1.71 1.62
CA ASP A 855 8.99 -3.18 1.59
C ASP A 855 9.62 -3.78 2.86
N ALA A 856 9.24 -5.03 3.17
CA ALA A 856 9.68 -5.76 4.35
C ALA A 856 11.01 -6.51 4.10
N ASP A 857 11.94 -5.85 3.41
CA ASP A 857 13.25 -6.36 3.04
C ASP A 857 14.39 -5.42 3.50
N VAL A 858 15.62 -5.74 3.08
CA VAL A 858 16.82 -4.97 3.42
C VAL A 858 16.82 -3.57 2.76
N ASP A 859 16.27 -3.45 1.56
CA ASP A 859 16.23 -2.19 0.80
C ASP A 859 15.17 -1.23 1.35
N GLY A 860 13.99 -1.74 1.68
CA GLY A 860 12.94 -1.00 2.36
C GLY A 860 13.36 -0.54 3.75
N SER A 861 14.08 -1.38 4.50
CA SER A 861 14.68 -0.98 5.78
C SER A 861 15.70 0.16 5.61
N HIS A 862 16.49 0.13 4.54
CA HIS A 862 17.43 1.20 4.23
C HIS A 862 16.72 2.51 3.83
N ILE A 863 15.69 2.46 2.97
CA ILE A 863 14.90 3.63 2.58
C ILE A 863 14.19 4.24 3.78
N ARG A 864 13.63 3.41 4.67
CA ARG A 864 13.04 3.85 5.93
C ARG A 864 14.05 4.64 6.77
N THR A 865 15.27 4.12 6.94
CA THR A 865 16.32 4.83 7.68
C THR A 865 16.69 6.17 7.02
N LEU A 866 16.78 6.23 5.69
CA LEU A 866 17.04 7.46 4.94
C LEU A 866 15.92 8.50 5.13
N LEU A 867 14.66 8.08 5.09
CA LEU A 867 13.50 8.93 5.33
C LEU A 867 13.46 9.45 6.77
N LEU A 868 13.68 8.59 7.76
CA LEU A 868 13.74 8.99 9.17
C LEU A 868 14.87 9.99 9.41
N THR A 869 16.04 9.78 8.79
CA THR A 869 17.15 10.74 8.84
C THR A 869 16.75 12.09 8.24
N PHE A 870 16.04 12.08 7.10
CA PHE A 870 15.53 13.31 6.49
C PHE A 870 14.54 14.06 7.37
N PHE A 871 13.53 13.36 7.91
CA PHE A 871 12.56 13.98 8.80
C PHE A 871 13.22 14.50 10.08
N TYR A 872 14.14 13.74 10.68
CA TYR A 872 14.86 14.17 11.88
C TYR A 872 15.72 15.42 11.64
N ARG A 873 16.47 15.47 10.55
CA ARG A 873 17.38 16.59 10.27
C ARG A 873 16.69 17.86 9.78
N TYR A 874 15.63 17.74 8.99
CA TYR A 874 15.07 18.89 8.26
C TYR A 874 13.60 19.20 8.59
N MET A 875 12.89 18.31 9.26
CA MET A 875 11.47 18.44 9.59
C MET A 875 11.16 17.87 10.98
N ARG A 876 12.07 18.07 11.94
CA ARG A 876 12.01 17.48 13.29
C ARG A 876 10.67 17.74 13.99
N GLN A 877 10.09 18.91 13.77
CA GLN A 877 8.79 19.31 14.30
C GLN A 877 7.64 18.39 13.86
N LEU A 878 7.71 17.72 12.70
CA LEU A 878 6.73 16.70 12.31
C LEU A 878 6.81 15.46 13.20
N ILE A 879 8.01 15.07 13.65
CA ILE A 879 8.21 13.94 14.55
C ILE A 879 7.73 14.32 15.96
N GLU A 880 8.11 15.52 16.44
CA GLU A 880 7.70 16.01 17.76
C GLU A 880 6.19 16.22 17.87
N ALA A 881 5.52 16.67 16.80
CA ALA A 881 4.06 16.73 16.71
C ALA A 881 3.40 15.34 16.59
N GLY A 882 4.19 14.28 16.38
CA GLY A 882 3.70 12.91 16.24
C GLY A 882 2.99 12.64 14.91
N PHE A 883 3.38 13.33 13.84
CA PHE A 883 2.77 13.20 12.51
C PHE A 883 3.44 12.12 11.65
N VAL A 884 4.59 11.58 12.04
CA VAL A 884 5.33 10.57 11.26
C VAL A 884 5.02 9.16 11.76
N PHE A 885 4.64 8.28 10.84
CA PHE A 885 4.25 6.89 11.11
C PHE A 885 4.99 5.93 10.17
N ILE A 886 5.13 4.67 10.59
CA ILE A 886 5.68 3.58 9.77
C ILE A 886 4.58 2.52 9.64
N ALA A 887 4.21 2.17 8.41
CA ALA A 887 3.26 1.11 8.14
C ALA A 887 3.83 -0.26 8.54
N GLN A 888 2.96 -1.18 8.99
CA GLN A 888 3.33 -2.56 9.30
C GLN A 888 2.54 -3.52 8.39
N PRO A 889 3.04 -3.83 7.19
CA PRO A 889 2.40 -4.84 6.34
C PRO A 889 2.57 -6.25 6.93
N PRO A 890 1.66 -7.19 6.63
CA PRO A 890 1.75 -8.56 7.11
C PRO A 890 2.92 -9.30 6.46
N LEU A 891 3.61 -10.14 7.23
CA LEU A 891 4.71 -10.98 6.73
C LEU A 891 4.21 -12.23 6.02
N TYR A 892 3.07 -12.78 6.46
CA TYR A 892 2.54 -14.03 5.93
C TYR A 892 1.03 -13.95 5.70
N GLN A 893 0.57 -14.71 4.69
CA GLN A 893 -0.81 -15.10 4.50
C GLN A 893 -0.93 -16.61 4.75
N VAL A 894 -1.82 -16.99 5.67
CA VAL A 894 -2.13 -18.38 6.00
C VAL A 894 -3.54 -18.69 5.49
N LYS A 895 -3.66 -19.62 4.56
CA LYS A 895 -4.92 -19.98 3.90
C LYS A 895 -5.28 -21.44 4.15
N LYS A 896 -6.52 -21.69 4.61
CA LYS A 896 -7.11 -23.03 4.72
C LYS A 896 -8.53 -23.03 4.17
N GLY A 897 -8.72 -23.62 2.99
CA GLY A 897 -9.99 -23.60 2.28
C GLY A 897 -10.42 -22.17 1.92
N LYS A 898 -11.53 -21.70 2.52
CA LYS A 898 -12.05 -20.33 2.36
C LYS A 898 -11.54 -19.33 3.41
N GLN A 899 -10.90 -19.81 4.49
CA GLN A 899 -10.35 -18.93 5.53
C GLN A 899 -8.97 -18.43 5.12
N VAL A 900 -8.78 -17.11 5.19
CA VAL A 900 -7.52 -16.41 4.93
C VAL A 900 -7.22 -15.57 6.16
N ASN A 901 -6.06 -15.79 6.78
CA ASN A 901 -5.57 -15.01 7.90
C ASN A 901 -4.24 -14.36 7.52
N TYR A 902 -4.05 -13.11 7.92
CA TYR A 902 -2.79 -12.39 7.76
C TYR A 902 -2.05 -12.38 9.09
N VAL A 903 -0.74 -12.58 9.03
CA VAL A 903 0.12 -12.81 10.19
C VAL A 903 1.33 -11.89 10.12
N TYR A 904 1.70 -11.27 11.23
CA TYR A 904 2.70 -10.21 11.29
C TYR A 904 4.01 -10.64 11.97
N SER A 905 4.04 -11.82 12.59
CA SER A 905 5.25 -12.38 13.21
C SER A 905 5.43 -13.89 12.97
N ASP A 906 6.68 -14.35 13.10
CA ASP A 906 7.00 -15.78 13.02
C ASP A 906 6.36 -16.59 14.17
N GLU A 907 6.18 -15.96 15.34
CA GLU A 907 5.55 -16.59 16.50
C GLU A 907 4.07 -16.85 16.26
N GLU A 908 3.35 -15.84 15.74
CA GLU A 908 1.96 -15.98 15.33
C GLU A 908 1.79 -17.04 14.24
N LEU A 909 2.73 -17.10 13.28
CA LEU A 909 2.72 -18.11 12.22
C LEU A 909 2.85 -19.51 12.82
N ASN A 910 3.84 -19.70 13.71
CA ASN A 910 4.07 -20.99 14.38
C ASN A 910 2.89 -21.42 15.24
N GLN A 911 2.23 -20.49 15.94
CA GLN A 911 1.00 -20.79 16.68
C GLN A 911 -0.13 -21.20 15.74
N MET A 912 -0.32 -20.45 14.65
CA MET A 912 -1.40 -20.72 13.69
C MET A 912 -1.21 -22.05 12.94
N VAL A 913 0.04 -22.39 12.60
CA VAL A 913 0.41 -23.67 11.96
C VAL A 913 0.23 -24.85 12.92
N LYS A 914 0.43 -24.67 14.24
CA LYS A 914 0.14 -25.72 15.23
C LYS A 914 -1.36 -26.02 15.35
N THR A 915 -2.20 -25.00 15.22
CA THR A 915 -3.67 -25.14 15.33
C THR A 915 -4.30 -25.63 14.03
N LEU A 916 -3.72 -25.30 12.87
CA LEU A 916 -4.28 -25.64 11.57
C LEU A 916 -3.60 -26.89 10.98
N VAL A 917 -4.37 -27.96 10.75
CA VAL A 917 -3.88 -29.12 9.97
C VAL A 917 -3.68 -28.73 8.49
N LYS A 918 -2.43 -28.74 8.00
CA LYS A 918 -1.97 -28.48 6.61
C LYS A 918 -2.49 -27.18 5.94
N PRO A 919 -2.16 -25.97 6.44
CA PRO A 919 -2.48 -24.71 5.77
C PRO A 919 -1.52 -24.42 4.60
N SER A 920 -1.98 -23.65 3.60
CA SER A 920 -1.12 -23.01 2.60
C SER A 920 -0.57 -21.71 3.17
N ILE A 921 0.74 -21.49 3.05
CA ILE A 921 1.43 -20.32 3.62
C ILE A 921 2.12 -19.58 2.48
N GLN A 922 1.81 -18.29 2.33
CA GLN A 922 2.50 -17.38 1.42
C GLN A 922 3.24 -16.33 2.26
N ARG A 923 4.53 -16.14 2.01
CA ARG A 923 5.33 -15.07 2.62
C ARG A 923 5.35 -13.88 1.66
N TYR A 924 5.05 -12.70 2.16
CA TYR A 924 5.19 -11.46 1.38
C TYR A 924 6.61 -10.93 1.52
N LYS A 925 7.28 -10.65 0.39
CA LYS A 925 8.60 -10.01 0.39
C LYS A 925 8.54 -8.51 0.08
N GLY A 926 7.63 -8.12 -0.82
CA GLY A 926 7.39 -6.73 -1.16
C GLY A 926 5.90 -6.38 -1.21
N LEU A 927 5.57 -5.11 -1.02
CA LEU A 927 4.21 -4.58 -1.04
C LEU A 927 3.52 -4.82 -2.40
N GLY A 928 4.30 -4.91 -3.48
CA GLY A 928 3.82 -5.21 -4.82
C GLY A 928 3.25 -6.64 -4.98
N GLU A 929 3.56 -7.57 -4.07
CA GLU A 929 3.01 -8.93 -4.09
C GLU A 929 1.57 -9.00 -3.56
N MET A 930 1.10 -7.93 -2.90
CA MET A 930 -0.24 -7.82 -2.36
C MET A 930 -1.19 -7.20 -3.39
N ASN A 931 -2.39 -7.75 -3.52
CA ASN A 931 -3.43 -7.11 -4.31
C ASN A 931 -3.96 -5.86 -3.58
N PRO A 932 -4.51 -4.85 -4.29
CA PRO A 932 -5.00 -3.61 -3.67
C PRO A 932 -5.98 -3.82 -2.51
N ASP A 933 -6.90 -4.79 -2.62
CA ASP A 933 -7.82 -5.16 -1.55
C ASP A 933 -7.07 -5.67 -0.30
N GLN A 934 -6.02 -6.48 -0.50
CA GLN A 934 -5.22 -7.02 0.60
C GLN A 934 -4.42 -5.91 1.27
N LEU A 935 -3.81 -5.02 0.47
CA LEU A 935 -3.07 -3.87 0.97
C LEU A 935 -3.98 -2.91 1.76
N TRP A 936 -5.20 -2.68 1.26
CA TRP A 936 -6.23 -1.92 1.97
C TRP A 936 -6.59 -2.59 3.30
N GLU A 937 -7.03 -3.84 3.26
CA GLU A 937 -7.55 -4.53 4.45
C GLU A 937 -6.52 -4.73 5.56
N THR A 938 -5.24 -4.82 5.22
CA THR A 938 -4.17 -5.14 6.17
C THR A 938 -3.40 -3.91 6.62
N THR A 939 -3.08 -3.00 5.71
CA THR A 939 -2.03 -1.99 5.93
C THR A 939 -2.54 -0.55 5.81
N MET A 940 -3.57 -0.29 4.99
CA MET A 940 -4.04 1.07 4.74
C MET A 940 -5.37 1.44 5.43
N ASN A 941 -6.23 0.47 5.73
CA ASN A 941 -7.53 0.71 6.35
C ASN A 941 -7.37 1.17 7.82
N PRO A 942 -7.82 2.39 8.18
CA PRO A 942 -7.73 2.89 9.57
C PRO A 942 -8.33 1.99 10.63
N ASP A 943 -9.35 1.19 10.30
CA ASP A 943 -10.06 0.34 11.27
C ASP A 943 -9.32 -0.98 11.57
N LYS A 944 -8.38 -1.38 10.70
CA LYS A 944 -7.72 -2.69 10.76
C LYS A 944 -6.20 -2.63 10.82
N ARG A 945 -5.59 -1.53 10.35
CA ARG A 945 -4.14 -1.40 10.23
C ARG A 945 -3.47 -1.20 11.58
N THR A 946 -2.22 -1.65 11.67
CA THR A 946 -1.29 -1.30 12.74
C THR A 946 -0.19 -0.42 12.16
N MET A 947 0.18 0.64 12.88
CA MET A 947 1.29 1.52 12.49
C MET A 947 2.14 1.81 13.70
N LEU A 948 3.45 1.96 13.48
CA LEU A 948 4.37 2.46 14.51
C LEU A 948 4.40 3.98 14.41
N LYS A 949 4.06 4.66 15.50
CA LYS A 949 4.22 6.11 15.61
C LYS A 949 5.68 6.41 15.93
N VAL A 950 6.31 7.29 15.15
CA VAL A 950 7.69 7.71 15.40
C VAL A 950 7.67 8.81 16.46
N THR A 951 8.38 8.59 17.55
CA THR A 951 8.54 9.54 18.66
C THR A 951 10.01 9.94 18.81
N LEU A 952 10.25 11.13 19.37
CA LEU A 952 11.60 11.60 19.71
C LEU A 952 11.72 11.69 21.24
N GLU A 953 12.11 10.58 21.86
CA GLU A 953 12.29 10.49 23.31
C GLU A 953 13.58 11.20 23.75
N ASP A 954 14.68 10.90 23.06
CA ASP A 954 16.02 11.46 23.31
C ASP A 954 16.62 12.00 22.00
N ALA A 955 16.74 13.33 21.93
CA ALA A 955 17.34 14.01 20.78
C ALA A 955 18.87 13.88 20.73
N VAL A 956 19.54 13.75 21.87
CA VAL A 956 20.99 13.60 21.95
C VAL A 956 21.40 12.22 21.43
N GLU A 957 20.77 11.18 21.94
CA GLU A 957 21.04 9.81 21.50
C GLU A 957 20.60 9.60 20.05
N ALA A 958 19.45 10.13 19.64
CA ALA A 958 19.03 10.10 18.24
C ALA A 958 20.05 10.80 17.32
N ASP A 959 20.55 11.99 17.69
CA ASP A 959 21.61 12.68 16.94
C ASP A 959 22.85 11.80 16.79
N ARG A 960 23.31 11.19 17.89
CA ARG A 960 24.48 10.29 17.92
C ARG A 960 24.27 9.08 17.01
N ILE A 961 23.13 8.40 17.12
CA ILE A 961 22.80 7.21 16.33
C ILE A 961 22.74 7.56 14.85
N PHE A 962 22.05 8.64 14.46
CA PHE A 962 22.00 9.07 13.07
C PHE A 962 23.39 9.43 12.55
N THR A 963 24.24 10.10 13.33
CA THR A 963 25.62 10.40 12.92
C THR A 963 26.48 9.14 12.78
N ILE A 964 26.37 8.15 13.68
CA ILE A 964 27.09 6.87 13.55
C ILE A 964 26.64 6.12 12.29
N LEU A 965 25.32 5.92 12.15
CA LEU A 965 24.77 5.08 11.09
C LEU A 965 24.82 5.74 9.72
N MET A 966 24.62 7.05 9.64
CA MET A 966 24.44 7.77 8.38
C MET A 966 25.56 8.77 8.05
N GLY A 967 26.48 9.04 8.98
CA GLY A 967 27.56 10.01 8.81
C GLY A 967 28.68 9.58 7.84
N ASP A 968 29.76 10.36 7.82
CA ASP A 968 30.90 10.11 6.94
C ASP A 968 31.91 9.10 7.52
N GLN A 969 31.97 8.97 8.85
CA GLN A 969 32.92 8.10 9.54
C GLN A 969 32.54 6.62 9.41
N VAL A 970 33.50 5.79 8.99
CA VAL A 970 33.26 4.35 8.73
C VAL A 970 33.50 3.51 9.98
N GLU A 971 34.57 3.78 10.75
CA GLU A 971 34.93 2.94 11.91
C GLU A 971 33.84 2.91 13.00
N PRO A 972 33.27 4.04 13.46
CA PRO A 972 32.22 4.00 14.47
C PRO A 972 30.98 3.20 14.03
N ARG A 973 30.66 3.27 12.73
CA ARG A 973 29.58 2.47 12.15
C ARG A 973 29.91 0.99 12.18
N LYS A 974 31.14 0.63 11.84
CA LYS A 974 31.60 -0.76 11.84
C LYS A 974 31.57 -1.34 13.25
N GLU A 975 32.12 -0.62 14.24
CA GLU A 975 32.05 -1.00 15.65
C GLU A 975 30.61 -1.16 16.13
N PHE A 976 29.72 -0.23 15.76
CA PHE A 976 28.30 -0.34 16.05
C PHE A 976 27.69 -1.60 15.46
N ILE A 977 27.97 -1.91 14.19
CA ILE A 977 27.48 -3.13 13.53
C ILE A 977 28.04 -4.37 14.22
N GLU A 978 29.33 -4.42 14.54
CA GLU A 978 29.97 -5.57 15.21
C GLU A 978 29.36 -5.82 16.60
N ALA A 979 29.15 -4.76 17.39
CA ALA A 979 28.53 -4.85 18.71
C ALA A 979 27.07 -5.33 18.63
N HIS A 980 26.34 -4.96 17.57
CA HIS A 980 24.91 -5.26 17.42
C HIS A 980 24.61 -6.40 16.43
N ALA A 981 25.63 -7.05 15.86
CA ALA A 981 25.49 -8.07 14.82
C ALA A 981 24.62 -9.25 15.28
N ARG A 982 24.64 -9.58 16.58
CA ARG A 982 23.85 -10.67 17.17
C ARG A 982 22.34 -10.43 17.15
N TYR A 983 21.89 -9.19 16.97
CA TYR A 983 20.47 -8.84 16.90
C TYR A 983 19.87 -9.01 15.50
N VAL A 984 20.70 -9.26 14.48
CA VAL A 984 20.23 -9.40 13.10
C VAL A 984 19.56 -10.75 12.91
N LYS A 985 18.22 -10.73 12.73
CA LYS A 985 17.41 -11.93 12.48
C LYS A 985 17.35 -12.33 10.99
N ASN A 986 17.48 -11.37 10.08
CA ASN A 986 17.43 -11.57 8.63
C ASN A 986 18.67 -10.93 7.99
N LEU A 987 19.61 -11.77 7.54
CA LEU A 987 20.73 -11.37 6.69
C LEU A 987 20.46 -11.95 5.29
N ASP A 988 20.44 -11.08 4.27
CA ASP A 988 20.67 -11.55 2.90
C ASP A 988 22.15 -11.89 2.80
N VAL A 989 22.46 -13.19 2.74
CA VAL A 989 23.81 -13.72 2.50
C VAL A 989 24.00 -13.97 1.01
#